data_AF-A0A285PI52-F1
#
_entry.id   AF-A0A285PI52-F1
#
_cell.length_a   1.000
_cell.length_b   1.000
_cell.length_c   1.000
_cell.angle_alpha   90.00
_cell.angle_beta   90.00
_cell.angle_gamma   90.00
#
_symmetry.space_group_name_H-M   'P 1'
#
loop_
_entity.id
_entity.type
_entity.pdbx_description
1 polymer ?
#
loop_
_entity_poly.entity_id
_entity_poly.type
_entity_poly.pdbx_seq_one_letter_code
_entity_poly.pdbx_strand_id
1 'polypeptide(L)'
;MTNRQGRSPGNLTKLNTQGQVSTKPTTAVDPNVSIFYALQRDLQRMGSALSQMAHKAMARQKTASIEAGKTQGHKDAYSVDLGTGSNQTAGEPSDIGNRLMVDMQKDLNLTKAQAAGFVGNLAHESGNFKTLQEVSPLVKGSRGGFGYAQWTGPRRRQFEAFAQEKGLDPASYEANYGFLIHELTNSPEGSVLDALRQAGDAQSAAEIVSKKFLRPGIPHMKSRMKWASRFANSEVSAGAPVAGSGRPGPTGPALALRSDDTPGGKAYNATLNRDLARRVPVEINQKIDEIYEEHKDDPTALTKALDAAQKEILGNISSIPSDPAVQWLAEQTFARKRLVFERSAIAEQDKRVREGERSNYDAALTSQFSSLEKQAYLVGDDIQAGADLEISMNEALGNIEEARFAGVISPKLAEKQKREVLGTVTSARLRGVFDSLPDADSKEAYVAEMRKQWSSGAEEFASLSLDQVRAIERNFKAVISQERRQAHADARIQSRKMERLINDDLASISRDGVGLAIDGAELTFDQVSSILGKERATEWDRKRDISAASYQAISGLDVLPADEIAEQLQKLEPKPGIKGYVDQLEILSNANKAAQQILKLRKSDPAQAVDEAFDELVPLKDEAMDGDLASLEELIKGRFDAQEVLGIPDKTQAPLTLSELTALAEPVAKDPDKQTWLDLAGKIDQTYGPFADEVMIQVMRWKGLHKDVAEAAVGHLRNIELGKKPSRSEARTIEDKAQASSATQSLEGQYDQVKWKEQPTGSAISLLRDNPDKAGEFDQKFGDGAADYYLRAIEAARQETERYQATLDNHGITIHEDGSEDYDPAKDRRK
;
A
#
# COMPACT_ATOMS: atom_id res chain seq x y z
N MET A 1 89.57 29.94 -11.95
CA MET A 1 91.03 29.93 -11.71
C MET A 1 91.28 30.52 -10.32
N THR A 2 92.18 29.91 -9.54
CA THR A 2 93.07 30.51 -8.50
C THR A 2 92.56 31.53 -7.46
N ASN A 3 93.04 31.55 -6.20
CA ASN A 3 93.64 30.52 -5.34
C ASN A 3 93.80 31.08 -3.90
N ARG A 4 93.90 30.20 -2.90
CA ARG A 4 94.65 30.35 -1.63
C ARG A 4 94.48 31.61 -0.73
N GLN A 5 93.82 31.37 0.40
CA GLN A 5 94.44 31.36 1.75
C GLN A 5 95.78 32.09 1.99
N GLY A 6 95.84 32.87 3.08
CA GLY A 6 97.09 33.36 3.68
C GLY A 6 96.89 33.92 5.09
N ARG A 7 96.67 33.05 6.10
CA ARG A 7 96.66 33.45 7.53
C ARG A 7 98.07 33.85 7.99
N SER A 8 98.17 34.78 8.94
CA SER A 8 99.18 34.68 10.01
C SER A 8 98.70 35.33 11.33
N PRO A 9 99.16 34.90 12.52
CA PRO A 9 98.45 35.11 13.78
C PRO A 9 99.31 35.72 14.92
N GLY A 10 98.70 35.87 16.10
CA GLY A 10 99.36 36.11 17.39
C GLY A 10 98.58 37.10 18.27
N ASN A 11 98.42 36.94 19.58
CA ASN A 11 98.78 35.86 20.51
C ASN A 11 97.63 35.77 21.56
N LEU A 12 97.14 34.61 22.00
CA LEU A 12 97.76 33.60 22.86
C LEU A 12 98.32 34.13 24.19
N THR A 13 97.58 33.89 25.28
CA THR A 13 98.02 33.33 26.60
C THR A 13 96.87 33.52 27.61
N LYS A 14 96.57 32.64 28.58
CA LYS A 14 96.97 31.25 28.93
C LYS A 14 95.74 30.64 29.65
N LEU A 15 95.23 29.47 29.24
CA LEU A 15 95.55 28.11 29.74
C LEU A 15 95.21 27.91 31.24
N ASN A 16 94.22 27.09 31.64
CA ASN A 16 94.08 25.60 31.53
C ASN A 16 94.90 24.90 32.65
N THR A 17 94.36 24.01 33.50
CA THR A 17 94.09 22.55 33.33
C THR A 17 93.25 22.02 34.53
N GLN A 18 92.54 20.88 34.55
CA GLN A 18 92.16 19.81 33.59
C GLN A 18 90.90 19.06 34.16
N GLY A 19 90.29 18.04 33.55
CA GLY A 19 90.61 17.38 32.27
C GLY A 19 89.62 16.28 31.82
N GLN A 20 89.94 15.68 30.66
CA GLN A 20 89.48 14.38 30.09
C GLN A 20 87.98 14.27 29.75
N VAL A 21 87.50 14.49 28.51
CA VAL A 21 87.80 13.90 27.15
C VAL A 21 87.64 12.36 27.15
N SER A 22 87.03 11.63 26.19
CA SER A 22 86.66 11.81 24.76
C SER A 22 85.56 10.76 24.38
N THR A 23 84.74 10.81 23.31
CA THR A 23 85.08 10.88 21.87
C THR A 23 83.87 11.14 20.92
N LYS A 24 84.12 11.97 19.89
CA LYS A 24 83.45 12.08 18.56
C LYS A 24 82.11 12.86 18.41
N PRO A 25 81.85 13.49 17.22
CA PRO A 25 80.93 14.64 17.12
C PRO A 25 79.92 14.63 15.94
N THR A 26 79.23 15.76 15.80
CA THR A 26 78.49 16.30 14.62
C THR A 26 77.19 15.63 14.17
N THR A 27 76.07 16.23 14.59
CA THR A 27 75.20 17.03 13.69
C THR A 27 74.70 18.26 14.44
N ALA A 28 74.58 19.40 13.74
CA ALA A 28 73.96 20.59 14.31
C ALA A 28 72.44 20.45 14.29
N VAL A 29 71.77 20.79 15.39
CA VAL A 29 70.31 20.94 15.45
C VAL A 29 70.02 22.38 15.82
N ASP A 30 69.26 23.04 14.95
CA ASP A 30 68.82 24.43 15.10
C ASP A 30 67.90 24.58 16.34
N PRO A 31 68.17 25.53 17.27
CA PRO A 31 67.31 25.79 18.42
C PRO A 31 65.89 26.26 18.05
N ASN A 32 65.61 26.64 16.80
CA ASN A 32 64.26 26.92 16.34
C ASN A 32 63.40 25.65 16.15
N VAL A 33 64.02 24.48 15.94
CA VAL A 33 63.29 23.21 15.70
C VAL A 33 62.68 22.66 17.00
N SER A 34 63.36 22.80 18.13
CA SER A 34 62.84 22.34 19.43
C SER A 34 61.69 23.22 19.96
N ILE A 35 61.62 24.49 19.56
CA ILE A 35 60.51 25.39 19.89
C ILE A 35 59.26 25.04 19.06
N PHE A 36 59.40 24.67 17.79
CA PHE A 36 58.28 24.15 16.98
C PHE A 36 57.74 22.83 17.53
N TYR A 37 58.59 21.90 17.98
CA TYR A 37 58.12 20.67 18.64
C TYR A 37 57.50 20.89 20.03
N ALA A 38 57.85 21.98 20.74
CA ALA A 38 57.17 22.38 21.97
C ALA A 38 55.78 22.96 21.68
N LEU A 39 55.68 23.86 20.69
CA LEU A 39 54.42 24.44 20.24
C LEU A 39 53.45 23.37 19.70
N GLN A 40 53.98 22.37 18.99
CA GLN A 40 53.21 21.21 18.54
C GLN A 40 52.72 20.35 19.72
N ARG A 41 53.48 20.25 20.82
CA ARG A 41 53.03 19.53 22.03
C ARG A 41 51.98 20.27 22.82
N ASP A 42 52.06 21.60 22.92
CA ASP A 42 51.05 22.38 23.65
C ASP A 42 49.74 22.47 22.84
N LEU A 43 49.81 22.56 21.50
CA LEU A 43 48.65 22.41 20.62
C LEU A 43 48.09 20.98 20.61
N GLN A 44 48.94 19.94 20.61
CA GLN A 44 48.47 18.55 20.81
C GLN A 44 47.88 18.33 22.20
N ARG A 45 48.31 19.05 23.24
CA ARG A 45 47.74 18.95 24.59
C ARG A 45 46.38 19.63 24.69
N MET A 46 46.19 20.81 24.12
CA MET A 46 44.84 21.39 24.04
C MET A 46 43.94 20.54 23.15
N GLY A 47 44.39 20.17 21.94
CA GLY A 47 43.63 19.31 21.03
C GLY A 47 43.28 17.95 21.63
N SER A 48 44.20 17.31 22.36
CA SER A 48 43.92 16.04 23.04
C SER A 48 43.16 16.17 24.36
N ALA A 49 43.25 17.28 25.10
CA ALA A 49 42.40 17.53 26.26
C ALA A 49 40.94 17.73 25.83
N LEU A 50 40.72 18.60 24.83
CA LEU A 50 39.41 18.85 24.21
C LEU A 50 38.84 17.56 23.59
N SER A 51 39.65 16.84 22.80
CA SER A 51 39.24 15.58 22.18
C SER A 51 39.00 14.46 23.21
N GLN A 52 39.79 14.35 24.29
CA GLN A 52 39.56 13.33 25.34
C GLN A 52 38.33 13.64 26.21
N MET A 53 37.99 14.92 26.42
CA MET A 53 36.75 15.31 27.09
C MET A 53 35.54 15.00 26.20
N ALA A 54 35.57 15.41 24.93
CA ALA A 54 34.52 15.11 23.95
C ALA A 54 34.34 13.58 23.72
N HIS A 55 35.43 12.81 23.63
CA HIS A 55 35.36 11.35 23.49
C HIS A 55 34.73 10.67 24.70
N LYS A 56 34.99 11.13 25.93
CA LYS A 56 34.38 10.56 27.15
C LYS A 56 32.88 10.83 27.24
N ALA A 57 32.41 11.98 26.74
CA ALA A 57 30.99 12.28 26.62
C ALA A 57 30.32 11.40 25.55
N MET A 58 30.83 11.41 24.31
CA MET A 58 30.26 10.63 23.19
C MET A 58 30.29 9.11 23.42
N ALA A 59 31.32 8.59 24.11
CA ALA A 59 31.42 7.16 24.38
C ALA A 59 30.27 6.61 25.23
N ARG A 60 29.66 7.43 26.11
CA ARG A 60 28.53 7.03 26.98
C ARG A 60 27.20 6.97 26.21
N GLN A 61 27.01 7.83 25.23
CA GLN A 61 25.81 7.85 24.38
C GLN A 61 25.84 6.73 23.33
N LYS A 62 27.04 6.37 22.83
CA LYS A 62 27.22 5.39 21.75
C LYS A 62 27.09 3.93 22.20
N THR A 63 27.37 3.60 23.45
CA THR A 63 27.16 2.24 23.99
C THR A 63 25.69 1.85 24.04
N ALA A 64 24.78 2.77 24.37
CA ALA A 64 23.35 2.51 24.45
C ALA A 64 22.69 2.15 23.10
N SER A 65 23.24 2.62 21.97
CA SER A 65 22.68 2.36 20.63
C SER A 65 23.25 1.10 19.95
N ILE A 66 24.43 0.62 20.36
CA ILE A 66 25.13 -0.49 19.73
C ILE A 66 24.61 -1.88 20.18
N GLU A 67 23.97 -1.98 21.34
CA GLU A 67 23.36 -3.24 21.78
C GLU A 67 22.04 -3.55 21.05
N ALA A 68 21.26 -2.52 20.67
CA ALA A 68 19.99 -2.71 19.96
C ALA A 68 20.15 -3.24 18.51
N GLY A 69 21.23 -2.85 17.82
CA GLY A 69 21.43 -3.19 16.40
C GLY A 69 21.92 -4.62 16.12
N LYS A 70 22.56 -5.29 17.09
CA LYS A 70 23.20 -6.60 16.88
C LYS A 70 22.21 -7.77 16.79
N THR A 71 21.01 -7.62 17.33
CA THR A 71 20.01 -8.69 17.44
C THR A 71 19.22 -8.91 16.14
N GLN A 72 19.25 -7.96 15.20
CA GLN A 72 18.52 -8.04 13.94
C GLN A 72 19.37 -8.60 12.79
N GLY A 73 20.61 -8.14 12.63
CA GLY A 73 21.48 -8.55 11.52
C GLY A 73 21.85 -10.04 11.47
N HIS A 74 21.69 -10.77 12.58
CA HIS A 74 21.91 -12.23 12.62
C HIS A 74 20.78 -13.07 12.00
N LYS A 75 19.60 -12.49 11.72
CA LYS A 75 18.45 -13.24 11.18
C LYS A 75 18.41 -13.25 9.65
N ASP A 76 18.87 -12.17 9.01
CA ASP A 76 18.73 -12.01 7.56
C ASP A 76 19.79 -12.83 6.79
N ALA A 77 20.95 -13.09 7.41
CA ALA A 77 22.06 -13.84 6.83
C ALA A 77 21.82 -15.37 6.65
N TYR A 78 20.71 -15.92 7.16
CA TYR A 78 20.38 -17.35 7.07
C TYR A 78 19.51 -17.72 5.85
N SER A 79 19.16 -16.74 5.00
CA SER A 79 18.17 -16.90 3.92
C SER A 79 18.77 -17.05 2.50
N VAL A 80 20.10 -17.08 2.39
CA VAL A 80 20.83 -17.08 1.09
C VAL A 80 21.34 -18.47 0.68
N ASP A 81 21.18 -19.49 1.54
CA ASP A 81 21.87 -20.80 1.42
C ASP A 81 20.96 -21.98 1.02
N LEU A 82 20.05 -21.80 0.05
CA LEU A 82 19.23 -22.88 -0.54
C LEU A 82 19.02 -22.67 -2.06
N GLY A 83 20.10 -22.52 -2.82
CA GLY A 83 20.03 -22.21 -4.24
C GLY A 83 19.53 -23.34 -5.14
N THR A 84 18.63 -23.03 -6.08
CA THR A 84 18.29 -23.87 -7.24
C THR A 84 18.01 -23.02 -8.50
N GLY A 85 19.09 -22.53 -9.13
CA GLY A 85 18.99 -21.96 -10.48
C GLY A 85 19.12 -23.05 -11.54
N SER A 86 18.23 -23.09 -12.53
CA SER A 86 18.50 -23.79 -13.80
C SER A 86 17.91 -23.04 -14.99
N ASN A 87 18.68 -23.03 -16.08
CA ASN A 87 18.48 -22.14 -17.21
C ASN A 87 18.01 -22.96 -18.42
N GLN A 88 16.79 -22.73 -18.90
CA GLN A 88 16.32 -23.26 -20.18
C GLN A 88 15.54 -22.20 -20.98
N THR A 89 15.61 -22.34 -22.30
CA THR A 89 15.38 -21.29 -23.32
C THR A 89 14.00 -20.62 -23.28
N ALA A 90 13.94 -19.38 -23.78
CA ALA A 90 12.73 -18.56 -23.84
C ALA A 90 12.11 -18.61 -25.25
N GLY A 91 11.53 -19.75 -25.62
CA GLY A 91 11.00 -19.99 -26.96
C GLY A 91 9.71 -20.80 -26.95
N GLU A 92 9.81 -22.05 -26.50
CA GLU A 92 8.77 -23.07 -26.61
C GLU A 92 7.67 -22.98 -25.53
N PRO A 93 6.45 -23.47 -25.83
CA PRO A 93 5.48 -23.92 -24.82
C PRO A 93 6.15 -24.81 -23.77
N SER A 94 5.94 -24.55 -22.47
CA SER A 94 6.46 -25.47 -21.44
C SER A 94 5.63 -26.75 -21.38
N ASP A 95 6.25 -27.86 -20.93
CA ASP A 95 5.55 -29.13 -20.73
C ASP A 95 4.36 -28.99 -19.75
N ILE A 96 4.53 -28.12 -18.73
CA ILE A 96 3.46 -27.71 -17.82
C ILE A 96 2.28 -27.11 -18.60
N GLY A 97 2.52 -26.15 -19.49
CA GLY A 97 1.46 -25.52 -20.28
C GLY A 97 0.80 -26.47 -21.28
N ASN A 98 1.57 -27.36 -21.91
CA ASN A 98 1.03 -28.39 -22.80
C ASN A 98 0.13 -29.38 -22.03
N ARG A 99 0.56 -29.83 -20.83
CA ARG A 99 -0.24 -30.67 -19.92
C ARG A 99 -1.53 -29.96 -19.50
N LEU A 100 -1.43 -28.68 -19.10
CA LEU A 100 -2.57 -27.83 -18.72
C LEU A 100 -3.58 -27.69 -19.86
N MET A 101 -3.13 -27.55 -21.11
CA MET A 101 -4.00 -27.49 -22.28
C MET A 101 -4.73 -28.81 -22.54
N VAL A 102 -4.07 -29.96 -22.37
CA VAL A 102 -4.70 -31.29 -22.53
C VAL A 102 -5.72 -31.55 -21.41
N ASP A 103 -5.33 -31.31 -20.16
CA ASP A 103 -6.20 -31.54 -19.00
C ASP A 103 -7.43 -30.60 -19.07
N MET A 104 -7.28 -29.31 -19.41
CA MET A 104 -8.43 -28.40 -19.56
C MET A 104 -9.38 -28.77 -20.71
N GLN A 105 -8.87 -29.28 -21.85
CA GLN A 105 -9.75 -29.76 -22.93
C GLN A 105 -10.62 -30.93 -22.42
N LYS A 106 -10.02 -31.85 -21.67
CA LYS A 106 -10.68 -33.03 -21.12
C LYS A 106 -11.67 -32.69 -19.99
N ASP A 107 -11.25 -31.92 -19.00
CA ASP A 107 -11.99 -31.74 -17.75
C ASP A 107 -13.06 -30.63 -17.83
N LEU A 108 -12.91 -29.66 -18.75
CA LEU A 108 -13.86 -28.54 -18.95
C LEU A 108 -14.62 -28.61 -20.28
N ASN A 109 -14.34 -29.62 -21.11
CA ASN A 109 -14.86 -29.82 -22.47
C ASN A 109 -14.65 -28.58 -23.36
N LEU A 110 -13.41 -28.08 -23.39
CA LEU A 110 -12.98 -26.93 -24.20
C LEU A 110 -12.33 -27.41 -25.51
N THR A 111 -12.45 -26.61 -26.57
CA THR A 111 -11.68 -26.87 -27.80
C THR A 111 -10.19 -26.52 -27.61
N LYS A 112 -9.31 -27.04 -28.48
CA LYS A 112 -7.87 -26.73 -28.46
C LYS A 112 -7.60 -25.22 -28.46
N ALA A 113 -8.34 -24.45 -29.27
CA ALA A 113 -8.22 -23.00 -29.35
C ALA A 113 -8.62 -22.31 -28.02
N GLN A 114 -9.70 -22.78 -27.40
CA GLN A 114 -10.22 -22.24 -26.14
C GLN A 114 -9.27 -22.52 -24.97
N ALA A 115 -8.79 -23.76 -24.85
CA ALA A 115 -7.78 -24.14 -23.86
C ALA A 115 -6.46 -23.40 -24.09
N ALA A 116 -5.98 -23.28 -25.34
CA ALA A 116 -4.78 -22.52 -25.68
C ALA A 116 -4.91 -21.02 -25.32
N GLY A 117 -6.07 -20.41 -25.50
CA GLY A 117 -6.36 -19.04 -25.06
C GLY A 117 -6.24 -18.85 -23.54
N PHE A 118 -6.70 -19.83 -22.77
CA PHE A 118 -6.58 -19.81 -21.31
C PHE A 118 -5.13 -20.03 -20.86
N VAL A 119 -4.48 -21.09 -21.35
CA VAL A 119 -3.08 -21.41 -21.02
C VAL A 119 -2.13 -20.30 -21.46
N GLY A 120 -2.38 -19.66 -22.61
CA GLY A 120 -1.60 -18.52 -23.09
C GLY A 120 -1.68 -17.28 -22.20
N ASN A 121 -2.74 -17.12 -21.41
CA ASN A 121 -2.81 -16.12 -20.36
C ASN A 121 -1.92 -16.49 -19.17
N LEU A 122 -2.05 -17.71 -18.64
CA LEU A 122 -1.27 -18.17 -17.49
C LEU A 122 0.24 -18.18 -17.80
N ALA A 123 0.62 -18.51 -19.04
CA ALA A 123 1.98 -18.42 -19.53
C ALA A 123 2.53 -16.98 -19.56
N HIS A 124 1.68 -15.96 -19.70
CA HIS A 124 2.09 -14.57 -19.52
C HIS A 124 2.32 -14.24 -18.04
N GLU A 125 1.37 -14.59 -17.16
CA GLU A 125 1.46 -14.26 -15.71
C GLU A 125 2.65 -14.93 -15.01
N SER A 126 3.00 -16.16 -15.40
CA SER A 126 3.97 -17.01 -14.70
C SER A 126 5.34 -17.13 -15.41
N GLY A 127 5.62 -16.26 -16.39
CA GLY A 127 6.89 -16.31 -17.13
C GLY A 127 7.08 -17.60 -17.94
N ASN A 128 6.00 -18.10 -18.56
CA ASN A 128 5.87 -19.43 -19.15
C ASN A 128 6.06 -20.56 -18.10
N PHE A 129 5.39 -20.42 -16.95
CA PHE A 129 5.39 -21.36 -15.83
C PHE A 129 6.77 -21.54 -15.15
N LYS A 130 7.66 -20.55 -15.29
CA LYS A 130 9.00 -20.53 -14.69
C LYS A 130 9.06 -19.78 -13.34
N THR A 131 8.10 -18.90 -13.08
CA THR A 131 8.04 -18.10 -11.85
C THR A 131 6.65 -18.22 -11.22
N LEU A 132 6.59 -18.85 -10.04
CA LEU A 132 5.35 -18.98 -9.28
C LEU A 132 5.07 -17.80 -8.36
N GLN A 133 6.08 -17.09 -7.88
CA GLN A 133 5.96 -16.00 -6.92
C GLN A 133 6.20 -14.65 -7.61
N GLU A 134 5.33 -13.67 -7.37
CA GLU A 134 5.48 -12.31 -7.88
C GLU A 134 6.81 -11.69 -7.41
N VAL A 135 7.59 -11.15 -8.35
CA VAL A 135 8.96 -10.67 -8.14
C VAL A 135 9.00 -9.25 -7.55
N SER A 136 7.95 -8.44 -7.74
CA SER A 136 7.88 -7.05 -7.26
C SER A 136 6.44 -6.62 -7.00
N PRO A 137 5.86 -6.96 -5.83
CA PRO A 137 4.48 -6.64 -5.51
C PRO A 137 4.24 -5.14 -5.41
N LEU A 138 3.20 -4.65 -6.09
CA LEU A 138 2.79 -3.23 -6.13
C LEU A 138 2.48 -2.63 -4.74
N VAL A 139 2.14 -3.47 -3.76
CA VAL A 139 1.87 -3.04 -2.37
C VAL A 139 3.07 -3.39 -1.50
N LYS A 140 3.77 -2.37 -1.00
CA LYS A 140 4.92 -2.51 -0.09
C LYS A 140 4.53 -3.33 1.15
N GLY A 141 5.19 -4.46 1.38
CA GLY A 141 4.89 -5.40 2.47
C GLY A 141 3.85 -6.48 2.14
N SER A 142 3.26 -6.48 0.93
CA SER A 142 2.44 -7.59 0.46
C SER A 142 3.29 -8.80 0.09
N ARG A 143 2.75 -10.01 0.27
CA ARG A 143 3.35 -11.26 -0.25
C ARG A 143 3.25 -11.37 -1.77
N GLY A 144 2.42 -10.56 -2.43
CA GLY A 144 2.22 -10.56 -3.87
C GLY A 144 1.39 -11.73 -4.41
N GLY A 145 1.37 -11.88 -5.73
CA GLY A 145 0.79 -12.99 -6.46
C GLY A 145 1.53 -14.31 -6.26
N PHE A 146 0.81 -15.42 -6.33
CA PHE A 146 1.39 -16.76 -6.29
C PHE A 146 0.64 -17.76 -7.19
N GLY A 147 1.36 -18.75 -7.74
CA GLY A 147 0.81 -19.80 -8.60
C GLY A 147 0.70 -19.42 -10.08
N TYR A 148 0.24 -20.36 -10.91
CA TYR A 148 0.17 -20.21 -12.38
C TYR A 148 -0.74 -19.05 -12.84
N ALA A 149 -1.79 -18.73 -12.09
CA ALA A 149 -2.69 -17.60 -12.38
C ALA A 149 -2.32 -16.31 -11.62
N GLN A 150 -1.18 -16.30 -10.90
CA GLN A 150 -0.76 -15.20 -10.01
C GLN A 150 -1.90 -14.76 -9.06
N TRP A 151 -2.49 -15.70 -8.34
CA TRP A 151 -3.54 -15.40 -7.38
C TRP A 151 -3.01 -14.44 -6.31
N THR A 152 -3.67 -13.29 -6.15
CA THR A 152 -3.32 -12.22 -5.21
C THR A 152 -4.36 -12.12 -4.08
N GLY A 153 -3.96 -11.55 -2.94
CA GLY A 153 -4.89 -11.15 -1.87
C GLY A 153 -5.78 -12.30 -1.36
N PRO A 154 -7.13 -12.15 -1.38
CA PRO A 154 -8.05 -13.21 -0.96
C PRO A 154 -7.91 -14.51 -1.75
N ARG A 155 -7.75 -14.45 -3.08
CA ARG A 155 -7.61 -15.64 -3.95
C ARG A 155 -6.33 -16.42 -3.62
N ARG A 156 -5.24 -15.73 -3.26
CA ARG A 156 -4.01 -16.39 -2.77
C ARG A 156 -4.26 -17.22 -1.51
N ARG A 157 -5.00 -16.68 -0.55
CA ARG A 157 -5.31 -17.40 0.70
C ARG A 157 -6.21 -18.61 0.45
N GLN A 158 -7.13 -18.52 -0.50
CA GLN A 158 -7.96 -19.65 -0.93
C GLN A 158 -7.11 -20.74 -1.60
N PHE A 159 -6.15 -20.35 -2.46
CA PHE A 159 -5.20 -21.28 -3.06
C PHE A 159 -4.33 -21.99 -2.01
N GLU A 160 -3.70 -21.23 -1.11
CA GLU A 160 -2.84 -21.78 -0.06
C GLU A 160 -3.62 -22.71 0.89
N ALA A 161 -4.87 -22.35 1.24
CA ALA A 161 -5.76 -23.19 2.03
C ALA A 161 -6.20 -24.47 1.28
N PHE A 162 -6.51 -24.39 -0.01
CA PHE A 162 -6.86 -25.56 -0.83
C PHE A 162 -5.68 -26.54 -0.93
N ALA A 163 -4.47 -26.04 -1.19
CA ALA A 163 -3.28 -26.87 -1.24
C ALA A 163 -3.02 -27.56 0.12
N GLN A 164 -3.18 -26.83 1.22
CA GLN A 164 -3.07 -27.36 2.58
C GLN A 164 -4.14 -28.42 2.88
N GLU A 165 -5.41 -28.18 2.53
CA GLU A 165 -6.52 -29.12 2.73
C GLU A 165 -6.31 -30.43 1.97
N LYS A 166 -5.78 -30.36 0.74
CA LYS A 166 -5.49 -31.54 -0.09
C LYS A 166 -4.15 -32.20 0.20
N GLY A 167 -3.35 -31.67 1.12
CA GLY A 167 -2.00 -32.18 1.43
C GLY A 167 -1.02 -32.04 0.26
N LEU A 168 -1.24 -31.06 -0.61
CA LEU A 168 -0.43 -30.82 -1.81
C LEU A 168 0.58 -29.70 -1.57
N ASP A 169 1.77 -29.82 -2.16
CA ASP A 169 2.73 -28.72 -2.23
C ASP A 169 2.12 -27.58 -3.09
N PRO A 170 2.01 -26.33 -2.57
CA PRO A 170 1.56 -25.18 -3.35
C PRO A 170 2.39 -24.89 -4.62
N ALA A 171 3.60 -25.43 -4.75
CA ALA A 171 4.41 -25.36 -5.97
C ALA A 171 4.10 -26.48 -7.00
N SER A 172 3.37 -27.52 -6.62
CA SER A 172 3.03 -28.65 -7.50
C SER A 172 2.06 -28.27 -8.62
N TYR A 173 2.11 -29.01 -9.73
CA TYR A 173 1.11 -28.92 -10.79
C TYR A 173 -0.28 -29.26 -10.26
N GLU A 174 -0.37 -30.29 -9.44
CA GLU A 174 -1.60 -30.84 -8.89
C GLU A 174 -2.32 -29.82 -7.98
N ALA A 175 -1.59 -29.04 -7.17
CA ALA A 175 -2.18 -27.93 -6.42
C ALA A 175 -2.68 -26.82 -7.35
N ASN A 176 -1.82 -26.34 -8.26
CA ASN A 176 -2.14 -25.20 -9.13
C ASN A 176 -3.31 -25.51 -10.09
N TYR A 177 -3.26 -26.65 -10.78
CA TYR A 177 -4.33 -27.09 -11.68
C TYR A 177 -5.59 -27.47 -10.89
N GLY A 178 -5.46 -28.18 -9.77
CA GLY A 178 -6.59 -28.57 -8.93
C GLY A 178 -7.37 -27.37 -8.38
N PHE A 179 -6.68 -26.32 -7.93
CA PHE A 179 -7.33 -25.09 -7.48
C PHE A 179 -7.94 -24.30 -8.64
N LEU A 180 -7.27 -24.22 -9.80
CA LEU A 180 -7.83 -23.57 -10.99
C LEU A 180 -9.15 -24.22 -11.42
N ILE A 181 -9.21 -25.56 -11.46
CA ILE A 181 -10.45 -26.28 -11.77
C ILE A 181 -11.49 -26.10 -10.66
N HIS A 182 -11.08 -26.13 -9.38
CA HIS A 182 -11.99 -25.85 -8.27
C HIS A 182 -12.63 -24.46 -8.37
N GLU A 183 -11.83 -23.43 -8.70
CA GLU A 183 -12.26 -22.05 -8.88
C GLU A 183 -13.18 -21.89 -10.12
N LEU A 184 -12.86 -22.55 -11.24
CA LEU A 184 -13.66 -22.50 -12.47
C LEU A 184 -14.97 -23.32 -12.41
N THR A 185 -15.10 -24.27 -11.48
CA THR A 185 -16.29 -25.13 -11.37
C THR A 185 -17.16 -24.85 -10.14
N ASN A 186 -16.59 -24.30 -9.05
CA ASN A 186 -17.29 -24.11 -7.76
C ASN A 186 -17.34 -22.63 -7.31
N SER A 187 -16.90 -21.68 -8.12
CA SER A 187 -16.92 -20.25 -7.78
C SER A 187 -17.48 -19.37 -8.91
N PRO A 188 -17.86 -18.11 -8.64
CA PRO A 188 -18.32 -17.16 -9.66
C PRO A 188 -17.34 -16.90 -10.81
N GLU A 189 -16.04 -17.17 -10.62
CA GLU A 189 -15.02 -17.08 -11.67
C GLU A 189 -15.30 -18.05 -12.84
N GLY A 190 -16.03 -19.14 -12.60
CA GLY A 190 -16.48 -20.08 -13.62
C GLY A 190 -17.35 -19.48 -14.73
N SER A 191 -17.94 -18.30 -14.50
CA SER A 191 -18.70 -17.53 -15.51
C SER A 191 -17.88 -17.12 -16.74
N VAL A 192 -16.53 -17.23 -16.69
CA VAL A 192 -15.69 -17.09 -17.88
C VAL A 192 -15.92 -18.21 -18.91
N LEU A 193 -16.28 -19.42 -18.47
CA LEU A 193 -16.36 -20.61 -19.34
C LEU A 193 -17.45 -20.48 -20.41
N ASP A 194 -18.58 -19.85 -20.10
CA ASP A 194 -19.68 -19.69 -21.07
C ASP A 194 -19.31 -18.72 -22.18
N ALA A 195 -18.60 -17.63 -21.86
CA ALA A 195 -18.03 -16.74 -22.85
C ALA A 195 -16.90 -17.41 -23.64
N LEU A 196 -16.04 -18.18 -22.96
CA LEU A 196 -14.91 -18.88 -23.58
C LEU A 196 -15.36 -19.93 -24.59
N ARG A 197 -16.46 -20.65 -24.33
CA ARG A 197 -17.06 -21.62 -25.26
C ARG A 197 -17.56 -21.01 -26.57
N GLN A 198 -17.81 -19.69 -26.60
CA GLN A 198 -18.17 -18.95 -27.82
C GLN A 198 -16.94 -18.43 -28.61
N ALA A 199 -15.71 -18.63 -28.11
CA ALA A 199 -14.51 -18.21 -28.82
C ALA A 199 -14.21 -19.16 -29.99
N GLY A 200 -14.16 -18.61 -31.20
CA GLY A 200 -13.81 -19.34 -32.42
C GLY A 200 -12.31 -19.56 -32.64
N ASP A 201 -11.45 -18.80 -31.96
CA ASP A 201 -9.99 -18.86 -32.10
C ASP A 201 -9.26 -18.59 -30.77
N ALA A 202 -7.96 -18.88 -30.73
CA ALA A 202 -7.14 -18.80 -29.52
C ALA A 202 -6.82 -17.37 -29.06
N GLN A 203 -6.83 -16.37 -29.95
CA GLN A 203 -6.59 -14.97 -29.63
C GLN A 203 -7.85 -14.36 -29.00
N SER A 204 -9.03 -14.62 -29.58
CA SER A 204 -10.33 -14.29 -28.99
C SER A 204 -10.52 -14.94 -27.63
N ALA A 205 -10.17 -16.23 -27.50
CA ALA A 205 -10.18 -16.94 -26.22
C ALA A 205 -9.24 -16.30 -25.18
N ALA A 206 -8.05 -15.88 -25.59
CA ALA A 206 -7.11 -15.20 -24.70
C ALA A 206 -7.61 -13.83 -24.21
N GLU A 207 -8.29 -13.08 -25.08
CA GLU A 207 -8.90 -11.80 -24.72
C GLU A 207 -10.05 -11.98 -23.71
N ILE A 208 -10.90 -12.99 -23.91
CA ILE A 208 -11.99 -13.35 -23.00
C ILE A 208 -11.46 -13.70 -21.60
N VAL A 209 -10.45 -14.56 -21.50
CA VAL A 209 -9.85 -14.96 -20.21
C VAL A 209 -9.20 -13.77 -19.50
N SER A 210 -8.47 -12.93 -20.23
CA SER A 210 -7.88 -11.72 -19.66
C SER A 210 -8.95 -10.76 -19.11
N LYS A 211 -10.02 -10.51 -19.87
CA LYS A 211 -11.10 -9.57 -19.49
C LYS A 211 -12.01 -10.09 -18.37
N LYS A 212 -12.33 -11.38 -18.34
CA LYS A 212 -13.35 -11.95 -17.42
C LYS A 212 -12.78 -12.69 -16.21
N PHE A 213 -11.63 -13.35 -16.32
CA PHE A 213 -11.04 -14.14 -15.23
C PHE A 213 -9.92 -13.38 -14.50
N LEU A 214 -8.87 -12.96 -15.23
CA LEU A 214 -7.67 -12.37 -14.62
C LEU A 214 -7.83 -10.88 -14.28
N ARG A 215 -8.55 -10.12 -15.11
CA ARG A 215 -8.83 -8.68 -14.93
C ARG A 215 -7.57 -7.85 -14.54
N PRO A 216 -6.43 -8.00 -15.25
CA PRO A 216 -5.19 -7.29 -14.92
C PRO A 216 -5.31 -5.78 -15.19
N GLY A 217 -4.68 -4.95 -14.35
CA GLY A 217 -4.67 -3.49 -14.52
C GLY A 217 -4.01 -3.01 -15.83
N ILE A 218 -3.00 -3.75 -16.32
CA ILE A 218 -2.42 -3.56 -17.65
C ILE A 218 -2.60 -4.87 -18.44
N PRO A 219 -3.46 -4.93 -19.48
CA PRO A 219 -3.80 -6.19 -20.13
C PRO A 219 -2.68 -6.90 -20.90
N HIS A 220 -1.59 -6.24 -21.30
CA HIS A 220 -0.47 -6.84 -22.06
C HIS A 220 -0.88 -7.76 -23.23
N MET A 221 -2.01 -7.45 -23.90
CA MET A 221 -2.74 -8.39 -24.75
C MET A 221 -1.91 -9.02 -25.88
N LYS A 222 -1.01 -8.24 -26.49
CA LYS A 222 -0.07 -8.71 -27.53
C LYS A 222 0.77 -9.91 -27.08
N SER A 223 1.14 -9.99 -25.79
CA SER A 223 1.90 -11.11 -25.24
C SER A 223 1.01 -12.34 -25.00
N ARG A 224 -0.19 -12.14 -24.45
CA ARG A 224 -1.18 -13.21 -24.20
C ARG A 224 -1.65 -13.88 -25.48
N MET A 225 -2.01 -13.09 -26.50
CA MET A 225 -2.38 -13.59 -27.83
C MET A 225 -1.22 -14.32 -28.53
N LYS A 226 0.03 -13.84 -28.36
CA LYS A 226 1.23 -14.52 -28.88
C LYS A 226 1.44 -15.88 -28.21
N TRP A 227 1.26 -15.98 -26.89
CA TRP A 227 1.34 -17.26 -26.19
C TRP A 227 0.19 -18.20 -26.56
N ALA A 228 -1.05 -17.71 -26.62
CA ALA A 228 -2.20 -18.51 -27.03
C ALA A 228 -2.03 -19.09 -28.45
N SER A 229 -1.53 -18.28 -29.39
CA SER A 229 -1.22 -18.75 -30.75
C SER A 229 -0.13 -19.83 -30.76
N ARG A 230 0.84 -19.80 -29.83
CA ARG A 230 1.87 -20.84 -29.70
C ARG A 230 1.33 -22.16 -29.17
N PHE A 231 0.48 -22.13 -28.14
CA PHE A 231 -0.19 -23.34 -27.62
C PHE A 231 -1.20 -23.92 -28.63
N ALA A 232 -1.93 -23.07 -29.36
CA ALA A 232 -2.84 -23.55 -30.41
C ALA A 232 -2.10 -24.27 -31.55
N ASN A 233 -0.89 -23.82 -31.86
CA ASN A 233 -0.06 -24.36 -32.94
C ASN A 233 0.91 -25.48 -32.49
N SER A 234 0.96 -25.87 -31.21
CA SER A 234 1.81 -26.99 -30.79
C SER A 234 1.21 -28.33 -31.22
N GLU A 235 2.02 -29.22 -31.80
CA GLU A 235 1.59 -30.57 -32.18
C GLU A 235 1.55 -31.49 -30.96
N VAL A 236 0.39 -31.53 -30.29
CA VAL A 236 0.07 -32.52 -29.27
C VAL A 236 -0.90 -33.51 -29.88
N SER A 237 -0.45 -34.74 -30.15
CA SER A 237 -1.30 -35.76 -30.77
C SER A 237 -2.15 -36.49 -29.72
N ALA A 238 -3.46 -36.57 -29.99
CA ALA A 238 -4.40 -37.45 -29.30
C ALA A 238 -5.02 -38.34 -30.37
N GLY A 239 -4.81 -39.66 -30.26
CA GLY A 239 -5.11 -40.60 -31.34
C GLY A 239 -6.60 -40.96 -31.46
N ALA A 240 -7.03 -41.24 -32.69
CA ALA A 240 -8.32 -41.87 -33.00
C ALA A 240 -8.13 -42.92 -34.11
N PRO A 241 -8.75 -44.12 -34.03
CA PRO A 241 -8.63 -45.17 -35.04
C PRO A 241 -9.90 -45.30 -35.90
N VAL A 242 -9.74 -45.50 -37.22
CA VAL A 242 -10.76 -46.17 -38.06
C VAL A 242 -10.07 -47.03 -39.13
N ALA A 243 -10.59 -48.24 -39.38
CA ALA A 243 -10.10 -49.17 -40.40
C ALA A 243 -10.92 -49.07 -41.70
N GLY A 244 -10.33 -49.45 -42.83
CA GLY A 244 -11.02 -49.56 -44.12
C GLY A 244 -10.18 -50.31 -45.16
N SER A 245 -10.48 -51.59 -45.38
CA SER A 245 -9.71 -52.49 -46.24
C SER A 245 -10.04 -52.32 -47.73
N GLY A 246 -9.06 -51.90 -48.53
CA GLY A 246 -9.15 -51.93 -49.99
C GLY A 246 -8.89 -53.34 -50.57
N ARG A 247 -9.77 -53.84 -51.44
CA ARG A 247 -9.49 -54.98 -52.33
C ARG A 247 -9.83 -54.59 -53.78
N PRO A 248 -9.02 -54.97 -54.80
CA PRO A 248 -9.21 -54.48 -56.17
C PRO A 248 -10.38 -55.15 -56.91
N GLY A 249 -10.99 -54.40 -57.84
CA GLY A 249 -12.00 -54.90 -58.77
C GLY A 249 -11.41 -55.60 -60.01
N PRO A 250 -12.21 -56.41 -60.75
CA PRO A 250 -11.71 -57.30 -61.79
C PRO A 250 -11.89 -56.75 -63.22
N THR A 251 -10.88 -56.09 -63.78
CA THR A 251 -10.87 -55.67 -65.19
C THR A 251 -9.98 -56.58 -66.04
N GLY A 252 -10.51 -57.72 -66.48
CA GLY A 252 -10.00 -58.45 -67.64
C GLY A 252 -10.74 -58.01 -68.91
N PRO A 253 -10.07 -57.84 -70.06
CA PRO A 253 -10.73 -57.44 -71.30
C PRO A 253 -11.64 -58.55 -71.87
N ALA A 254 -12.64 -58.13 -72.65
CA ALA A 254 -13.69 -58.99 -73.17
C ALA A 254 -13.21 -60.03 -74.20
N LEU A 255 -13.80 -61.23 -74.15
CA LEU A 255 -13.73 -62.22 -75.22
C LEU A 255 -14.71 -61.86 -76.34
N ALA A 256 -14.30 -62.06 -77.59
CA ALA A 256 -14.99 -61.54 -78.77
C ALA A 256 -16.27 -62.31 -79.17
N LEU A 257 -17.08 -61.62 -80.00
CA LEU A 257 -18.40 -61.99 -80.51
C LEU A 257 -18.52 -63.39 -81.12
N ARG A 258 -19.65 -64.06 -80.84
CA ARG A 258 -20.28 -65.02 -81.77
C ARG A 258 -21.80 -65.13 -81.52
N SER A 259 -22.60 -64.51 -82.38
CA SER A 259 -24.06 -64.68 -82.43
C SER A 259 -24.42 -65.64 -83.56
N ASP A 260 -24.67 -66.91 -83.24
CA ASP A 260 -25.31 -67.86 -84.15
C ASP A 260 -26.41 -68.66 -83.44
N ASP A 261 -27.34 -69.22 -84.22
CA ASP A 261 -28.56 -69.88 -83.73
C ASP A 261 -28.32 -71.26 -83.06
N THR A 262 -27.05 -71.56 -82.77
CA THR A 262 -26.59 -72.81 -82.17
C THR A 262 -27.06 -72.93 -80.70
N PRO A 263 -27.07 -74.15 -80.14
CA PRO A 263 -27.26 -74.33 -78.70
C PRO A 263 -26.26 -73.53 -77.84
N GLY A 264 -25.05 -73.27 -78.36
CA GLY A 264 -24.05 -72.43 -77.71
C GLY A 264 -24.44 -70.94 -77.67
N GLY A 265 -24.87 -70.37 -78.79
CA GLY A 265 -25.36 -68.98 -78.85
C GLY A 265 -26.62 -68.75 -78.02
N LYS A 266 -27.52 -69.73 -77.96
CA LYS A 266 -28.71 -69.68 -77.09
C LYS A 266 -28.36 -69.76 -75.61
N ALA A 267 -27.41 -70.63 -75.23
CA ALA A 267 -26.89 -70.68 -73.86
C ALA A 267 -26.15 -69.38 -73.46
N TYR A 268 -25.43 -68.76 -74.39
CA TYR A 268 -24.78 -67.46 -74.21
C TYR A 268 -25.81 -66.34 -73.94
N ASN A 269 -26.81 -66.19 -74.80
CA ASN A 269 -27.86 -65.17 -74.63
C ASN A 269 -28.68 -65.40 -73.33
N ALA A 270 -28.99 -66.67 -72.99
CA ALA A 270 -29.66 -66.99 -71.74
C ALA A 270 -28.80 -66.64 -70.50
N THR A 271 -27.48 -66.79 -70.59
CA THR A 271 -26.56 -66.40 -69.51
C THR A 271 -26.44 -64.87 -69.42
N LEU A 272 -26.31 -64.18 -70.54
CA LEU A 272 -26.29 -62.71 -70.62
C LEU A 272 -27.55 -62.10 -70.03
N ASN A 273 -28.74 -62.56 -70.44
CA ASN A 273 -30.01 -62.10 -69.90
C ASN A 273 -30.16 -62.39 -68.39
N ARG A 274 -29.68 -63.55 -67.91
CA ARG A 274 -29.70 -63.89 -66.48
C ARG A 274 -28.77 -62.98 -65.66
N ASP A 275 -27.61 -62.62 -66.19
CA ASP A 275 -26.65 -61.76 -65.48
C ASP A 275 -27.05 -60.28 -65.58
N LEU A 276 -27.65 -59.83 -66.69
CA LEU A 276 -28.35 -58.53 -66.78
C LEU A 276 -29.50 -58.44 -65.77
N ALA A 277 -30.38 -59.44 -65.71
CA ALA A 277 -31.51 -59.46 -64.76
C ALA A 277 -31.08 -59.43 -63.28
N ARG A 278 -29.84 -59.84 -62.98
CA ARG A 278 -29.22 -59.71 -61.64
C ARG A 278 -28.56 -58.34 -61.42
N ARG A 279 -27.90 -57.79 -62.44
CA ARG A 279 -27.15 -56.53 -62.35
C ARG A 279 -28.03 -55.29 -62.40
N VAL A 280 -29.01 -55.27 -63.30
CA VAL A 280 -29.89 -54.11 -63.53
C VAL A 280 -30.57 -53.60 -62.24
N PRO A 281 -31.14 -54.46 -61.36
CA PRO A 281 -31.69 -53.98 -60.09
C PRO A 281 -30.64 -53.41 -59.13
N VAL A 282 -29.39 -53.91 -59.15
CA VAL A 282 -28.30 -53.40 -58.31
C VAL A 282 -27.84 -52.03 -58.80
N GLU A 283 -27.66 -51.89 -60.11
CA GLU A 283 -27.24 -50.66 -60.77
C GLU A 283 -28.28 -49.54 -60.63
N ILE A 284 -29.58 -49.87 -60.79
CA ILE A 284 -30.69 -48.94 -60.52
C ILE A 284 -30.73 -48.54 -59.04
N ASN A 285 -30.57 -49.48 -58.10
CA ASN A 285 -30.54 -49.14 -56.68
C ASN A 285 -29.38 -48.18 -56.36
N GLN A 286 -28.15 -48.52 -56.76
CA GLN A 286 -26.97 -47.67 -56.54
C GLN A 286 -27.17 -46.26 -57.11
N LYS A 287 -27.68 -46.15 -58.34
CA LYS A 287 -27.88 -44.83 -58.97
C LYS A 287 -28.99 -44.02 -58.32
N ILE A 288 -30.09 -44.65 -57.89
CA ILE A 288 -31.17 -43.96 -57.17
C ILE A 288 -30.72 -43.56 -55.76
N ASP A 289 -29.96 -44.40 -55.06
CA ASP A 289 -29.44 -44.11 -53.72
C ASP A 289 -28.43 -42.94 -53.78
N GLU A 290 -27.53 -42.90 -54.78
CA GLU A 290 -26.65 -41.75 -55.06
C GLU A 290 -27.44 -40.44 -55.29
N ILE A 291 -28.41 -40.49 -56.20
CA ILE A 291 -29.24 -39.34 -56.58
C ILE A 291 -30.09 -38.84 -55.40
N TYR A 292 -30.55 -39.76 -54.55
CA TYR A 292 -31.26 -39.40 -53.33
C TYR A 292 -30.34 -38.70 -52.33
N GLU A 293 -29.14 -39.22 -52.05
CA GLU A 293 -28.22 -38.56 -51.11
C GLU A 293 -27.76 -37.18 -51.61
N GLU A 294 -27.67 -36.96 -52.93
CA GLU A 294 -27.34 -35.66 -53.54
C GLU A 294 -28.51 -34.65 -53.52
N HIS A 295 -29.77 -35.11 -53.57
CA HIS A 295 -30.95 -34.26 -53.78
C HIS A 295 -32.13 -34.44 -52.78
N LYS A 296 -31.97 -35.20 -51.70
CA LYS A 296 -32.97 -35.40 -50.61
C LYS A 296 -33.48 -34.11 -49.94
N ASP A 297 -32.81 -32.98 -50.17
CA ASP A 297 -33.16 -31.68 -49.62
C ASP A 297 -33.99 -30.81 -50.59
N ASP A 298 -34.07 -31.20 -51.88
CA ASP A 298 -34.88 -30.55 -52.91
C ASP A 298 -35.65 -31.61 -53.73
N PRO A 299 -36.93 -31.88 -53.42
CA PRO A 299 -37.75 -32.85 -54.15
C PRO A 299 -37.93 -32.53 -55.65
N THR A 300 -37.77 -31.27 -56.07
CA THR A 300 -37.89 -30.87 -57.47
C THR A 300 -36.62 -31.23 -58.25
N ALA A 301 -35.44 -30.96 -57.67
CA ALA A 301 -34.17 -31.42 -58.21
C ALA A 301 -34.08 -32.96 -58.22
N LEU A 302 -34.51 -33.62 -57.14
CA LEU A 302 -34.55 -35.08 -57.02
C LEU A 302 -35.37 -35.72 -58.16
N THR A 303 -36.60 -35.28 -58.35
CA THR A 303 -37.50 -35.78 -59.43
C THR A 303 -36.82 -35.65 -60.80
N LYS A 304 -36.21 -34.49 -61.08
CA LYS A 304 -35.53 -34.20 -62.36
C LYS A 304 -34.28 -35.05 -62.58
N ALA A 305 -33.50 -35.33 -61.54
CA ALA A 305 -32.34 -36.20 -61.61
C ALA A 305 -32.73 -37.67 -61.81
N LEU A 306 -33.78 -38.13 -61.13
CA LEU A 306 -34.35 -39.47 -61.32
C LEU A 306 -34.91 -39.67 -62.74
N ASP A 307 -35.58 -38.66 -63.32
CA ASP A 307 -36.01 -38.68 -64.72
C ASP A 307 -34.84 -38.86 -65.71
N ALA A 308 -33.73 -38.14 -65.47
CA ALA A 308 -32.53 -38.24 -66.30
C ALA A 308 -31.89 -39.63 -66.22
N ALA A 309 -31.69 -40.17 -65.01
CA ALA A 309 -31.11 -41.48 -64.79
C ALA A 309 -32.00 -42.63 -65.31
N GLN A 310 -33.33 -42.50 -65.21
CA GLN A 310 -34.26 -43.46 -65.79
C GLN A 310 -34.07 -43.54 -67.32
N LYS A 311 -33.98 -42.39 -67.98
CA LYS A 311 -33.80 -42.29 -69.42
C LYS A 311 -32.44 -42.85 -69.88
N GLU A 312 -31.37 -42.56 -69.14
CA GLU A 312 -30.02 -43.07 -69.42
C GLU A 312 -29.95 -44.59 -69.29
N ILE A 313 -30.36 -45.16 -68.15
CA ILE A 313 -30.26 -46.59 -67.88
C ILE A 313 -31.14 -47.41 -68.83
N LEU A 314 -32.38 -46.98 -69.07
CA LEU A 314 -33.26 -47.67 -70.04
C LEU A 314 -32.73 -47.57 -71.48
N GLY A 315 -32.12 -46.45 -71.86
CA GLY A 315 -31.45 -46.28 -73.16
C GLY A 315 -30.27 -47.23 -73.34
N ASN A 316 -29.42 -47.36 -72.32
CA ASN A 316 -28.27 -48.26 -72.31
C ASN A 316 -28.72 -49.73 -72.40
N ILE A 317 -29.74 -50.13 -71.64
CA ILE A 317 -30.31 -51.50 -71.70
C ILE A 317 -30.90 -51.79 -73.09
N SER A 318 -31.60 -50.81 -73.69
CA SER A 318 -32.19 -50.95 -75.04
C SER A 318 -31.15 -51.06 -76.16
N SER A 319 -29.92 -50.60 -75.95
CA SER A 319 -28.83 -50.80 -76.93
C SER A 319 -28.21 -52.21 -76.93
N ILE A 320 -28.53 -53.04 -75.93
CA ILE A 320 -28.02 -54.41 -75.81
C ILE A 320 -29.11 -55.37 -76.33
N PRO A 321 -28.80 -56.28 -77.29
CA PRO A 321 -29.72 -57.34 -77.70
C PRO A 321 -30.07 -58.24 -76.50
N SER A 322 -31.24 -58.01 -75.91
CA SER A 322 -31.67 -58.58 -74.64
C SER A 322 -33.15 -58.94 -74.67
N ASP A 323 -33.60 -59.79 -73.74
CA ASP A 323 -35.00 -60.20 -73.63
C ASP A 323 -35.88 -59.01 -73.16
N PRO A 324 -37.04 -58.74 -73.79
CA PRO A 324 -38.00 -57.72 -73.33
C PRO A 324 -38.35 -57.80 -71.83
N ALA A 325 -38.30 -58.99 -71.22
CA ALA A 325 -38.50 -59.17 -69.78
C ALA A 325 -37.45 -58.43 -68.92
N VAL A 326 -36.23 -58.21 -69.42
CA VAL A 326 -35.17 -57.46 -68.73
C VAL A 326 -35.47 -55.96 -68.74
N GLN A 327 -36.00 -55.44 -69.85
CA GLN A 327 -36.44 -54.04 -69.95
C GLN A 327 -37.61 -53.77 -69.01
N TRP A 328 -38.62 -54.64 -69.02
CA TRP A 328 -39.76 -54.54 -68.08
C TRP A 328 -39.33 -54.63 -66.61
N LEU A 329 -38.37 -55.52 -66.28
CA LEU A 329 -37.79 -55.58 -64.94
C LEU A 329 -37.09 -54.27 -64.53
N ALA A 330 -36.39 -53.62 -65.46
CA ALA A 330 -35.75 -52.32 -65.23
C ALA A 330 -36.79 -51.23 -64.92
N GLU A 331 -37.82 -51.10 -65.75
CA GLU A 331 -38.92 -50.15 -65.58
C GLU A 331 -39.67 -50.34 -64.25
N GLN A 332 -40.04 -51.59 -63.92
CA GLN A 332 -40.72 -51.92 -62.66
C GLN A 332 -39.86 -51.64 -61.43
N THR A 333 -38.54 -51.88 -61.53
CA THR A 333 -37.60 -51.58 -60.44
C THR A 333 -37.48 -50.08 -60.22
N PHE A 334 -37.31 -49.31 -61.30
CA PHE A 334 -37.21 -47.86 -61.24
C PHE A 334 -38.49 -47.22 -60.68
N ALA A 335 -39.66 -47.59 -61.20
CA ALA A 335 -40.95 -47.06 -60.76
C ALA A 335 -41.24 -47.33 -59.28
N ARG A 336 -40.96 -48.55 -58.78
CA ARG A 336 -41.14 -48.88 -57.35
C ARG A 336 -40.20 -48.12 -56.44
N LYS A 337 -38.94 -47.90 -56.86
CA LYS A 337 -37.93 -47.23 -56.04
C LYS A 337 -38.13 -45.72 -55.99
N ARG A 338 -38.30 -45.09 -57.16
CA ARG A 338 -38.58 -43.66 -57.33
C ARG A 338 -39.70 -43.18 -56.39
N LEU A 339 -40.85 -43.86 -56.40
CA LEU A 339 -42.01 -43.49 -55.58
C LEU A 339 -41.73 -43.45 -54.07
N VAL A 340 -40.81 -44.30 -53.57
CA VAL A 340 -40.44 -44.32 -52.15
C VAL A 340 -39.56 -43.12 -51.81
N PHE A 341 -38.56 -42.82 -52.64
CA PHE A 341 -37.62 -41.73 -52.39
C PHE A 341 -38.24 -40.34 -52.61
N GLU A 342 -39.07 -40.15 -53.64
CA GLU A 342 -39.81 -38.89 -53.84
C GLU A 342 -40.75 -38.59 -52.65
N ARG A 343 -41.49 -39.60 -52.15
CA ARG A 343 -42.32 -39.45 -50.94
C ARG A 343 -41.51 -39.18 -49.68
N SER A 344 -40.35 -39.80 -49.54
CA SER A 344 -39.43 -39.58 -48.42
C SER A 344 -38.90 -38.14 -48.40
N ALA A 345 -38.47 -37.62 -49.56
CA ALA A 345 -37.94 -36.26 -49.68
C ALA A 345 -39.01 -35.19 -49.39
N ILE A 346 -40.25 -35.38 -49.86
CA ILE A 346 -41.38 -34.49 -49.55
C ILE A 346 -41.68 -34.51 -48.05
N ALA A 347 -41.78 -35.70 -47.43
CA ALA A 347 -42.07 -35.81 -45.99
C ALA A 347 -40.99 -35.17 -45.11
N GLU A 348 -39.71 -35.27 -45.50
CA GLU A 348 -38.60 -34.63 -44.80
C GLU A 348 -38.54 -33.10 -45.08
N GLN A 349 -38.97 -32.64 -46.26
CA GLN A 349 -39.19 -31.20 -46.51
C GLN A 349 -40.29 -30.63 -45.61
N ASP A 350 -41.47 -31.27 -45.54
CA ASP A 350 -42.59 -30.86 -44.68
C ASP A 350 -42.22 -30.87 -43.19
N LYS A 351 -41.30 -31.74 -42.78
CA LYS A 351 -40.75 -31.80 -41.43
C LYS A 351 -39.80 -30.61 -41.17
N ARG A 352 -38.86 -30.36 -42.08
CA ARG A 352 -37.93 -29.21 -42.00
C ARG A 352 -38.63 -27.86 -41.99
N VAL A 353 -39.70 -27.70 -42.78
CA VAL A 353 -40.53 -26.48 -42.77
C VAL A 353 -41.13 -26.26 -41.38
N ARG A 354 -41.76 -27.28 -40.78
CA ARG A 354 -42.33 -27.19 -39.43
C ARG A 354 -41.29 -26.99 -38.33
N GLU A 355 -40.09 -27.57 -38.46
CA GLU A 355 -38.96 -27.32 -37.55
C GLU A 355 -38.44 -25.87 -37.69
N GLY A 356 -38.42 -25.31 -38.90
CA GLY A 356 -38.11 -23.90 -39.15
C GLY A 356 -39.16 -22.93 -38.60
N GLU A 357 -40.44 -23.19 -38.85
CA GLU A 357 -41.58 -22.47 -38.27
C GLU A 357 -41.53 -22.48 -36.73
N ARG A 358 -41.20 -23.64 -36.14
CA ARG A 358 -41.01 -23.79 -34.70
C ARG A 358 -39.87 -22.92 -34.18
N SER A 359 -38.72 -22.91 -34.87
CA SER A 359 -37.58 -22.08 -34.48
C SER A 359 -37.89 -20.58 -34.57
N ASN A 360 -38.60 -20.16 -35.61
CA ASN A 360 -39.05 -18.78 -35.79
C ASN A 360 -40.05 -18.37 -34.70
N TYR A 361 -41.01 -19.24 -34.36
CA TYR A 361 -41.94 -19.05 -33.26
C TYR A 361 -41.22 -18.87 -31.91
N ASP A 362 -40.28 -19.76 -31.58
CA ASP A 362 -39.56 -19.69 -30.30
C ASP A 362 -38.69 -18.41 -30.20
N ALA A 363 -38.10 -17.96 -31.31
CA ALA A 363 -37.36 -16.70 -31.38
C ALA A 363 -38.29 -15.48 -31.22
N ALA A 364 -39.41 -15.44 -31.94
CA ALA A 364 -40.40 -14.37 -31.85
C ALA A 364 -40.99 -14.26 -30.44
N LEU A 365 -41.38 -15.39 -29.84
CA LEU A 365 -41.90 -15.46 -28.48
C LEU A 365 -40.86 -14.98 -27.45
N THR A 366 -39.59 -15.38 -27.59
CA THR A 366 -38.49 -14.91 -26.71
C THR A 366 -38.29 -13.39 -26.80
N SER A 367 -38.43 -12.82 -28.00
CA SER A 367 -38.39 -11.36 -28.21
C SER A 367 -39.61 -10.67 -27.58
N GLN A 368 -40.81 -11.23 -27.71
CA GLN A 368 -42.02 -10.71 -27.08
C GLN A 368 -41.92 -10.74 -25.55
N PHE A 369 -41.44 -11.84 -24.95
CA PHE A 369 -41.11 -11.92 -23.52
C PHE A 369 -40.20 -10.78 -23.06
N SER A 370 -39.10 -10.57 -23.78
CA SER A 370 -38.11 -9.53 -23.48
C SER A 370 -38.65 -8.10 -23.66
N SER A 371 -39.66 -7.91 -24.51
CA SER A 371 -40.35 -6.64 -24.70
C SER A 371 -41.36 -6.39 -23.58
N LEU A 372 -42.19 -7.39 -23.29
CA LEU A 372 -43.21 -7.34 -22.24
C LEU A 372 -42.59 -7.14 -20.85
N GLU A 373 -41.48 -7.82 -20.53
CA GLU A 373 -40.76 -7.61 -19.27
C GLU A 373 -40.32 -6.14 -19.11
N LYS A 374 -39.79 -5.52 -20.17
CA LYS A 374 -39.35 -4.12 -20.15
C LYS A 374 -40.52 -3.14 -20.03
N GLN A 375 -41.59 -3.34 -20.82
CA GLN A 375 -42.78 -2.52 -20.76
C GLN A 375 -43.42 -2.61 -19.37
N ALA A 376 -43.65 -3.83 -18.86
CA ALA A 376 -44.21 -4.09 -17.54
C ALA A 376 -43.39 -3.46 -16.41
N TYR A 377 -42.06 -3.55 -16.48
CA TYR A 377 -41.16 -2.90 -15.53
C TYR A 377 -41.29 -1.36 -15.56
N LEU A 378 -41.40 -0.75 -16.75
CA LEU A 378 -41.53 0.70 -16.88
C LEU A 378 -42.91 1.22 -16.47
N VAL A 379 -43.96 0.45 -16.71
CA VAL A 379 -45.36 0.78 -16.34
C VAL A 379 -45.55 0.71 -14.82
N GLY A 380 -45.05 -0.34 -14.15
CA GLY A 380 -45.26 -0.53 -12.72
C GLY A 380 -46.75 -0.57 -12.34
N ASP A 381 -47.23 0.47 -11.66
CA ASP A 381 -48.64 0.63 -11.24
C ASP A 381 -49.40 1.73 -12.01
N ASP A 382 -48.82 2.27 -13.08
CA ASP A 382 -49.46 3.31 -13.90
C ASP A 382 -50.62 2.71 -14.73
N ILE A 383 -51.85 3.09 -14.36
CA ILE A 383 -53.09 2.64 -15.02
C ILE A 383 -53.19 3.14 -16.47
N GLN A 384 -52.66 4.32 -16.79
CA GLN A 384 -52.73 4.88 -18.15
C GLN A 384 -51.68 4.24 -19.06
N ALA A 385 -50.44 4.07 -18.57
CA ALA A 385 -49.41 3.35 -19.31
C ALA A 385 -49.69 1.84 -19.41
N GLY A 386 -50.52 1.29 -18.52
CA GLY A 386 -50.96 -0.11 -18.54
C GLY A 386 -51.76 -0.53 -19.76
N ALA A 387 -52.44 0.40 -20.46
CA ALA A 387 -53.28 0.06 -21.61
C ALA A 387 -52.46 -0.50 -22.81
N ASP A 388 -51.33 0.12 -23.14
CA ASP A 388 -50.46 -0.34 -24.24
C ASP A 388 -49.74 -1.67 -23.90
N LEU A 389 -49.46 -1.90 -22.62
CA LEU A 389 -48.95 -3.17 -22.11
C LEU A 389 -50.00 -4.27 -22.22
N GLU A 390 -51.27 -3.99 -21.94
CA GLU A 390 -52.36 -4.96 -22.08
C GLU A 390 -52.56 -5.36 -23.55
N ILE A 391 -52.47 -4.42 -24.50
CA ILE A 391 -52.49 -4.71 -25.94
C ILE A 391 -51.33 -5.64 -26.29
N SER A 392 -50.09 -5.26 -25.95
CA SER A 392 -48.88 -6.05 -26.23
C SER A 392 -48.93 -7.46 -25.61
N MET A 393 -49.51 -7.59 -24.42
CA MET A 393 -49.70 -8.87 -23.74
C MET A 393 -50.72 -9.75 -24.46
N ASN A 394 -51.84 -9.18 -24.89
CA ASN A 394 -52.87 -9.89 -25.65
C ASN A 394 -52.38 -10.33 -27.03
N GLU A 395 -51.52 -9.55 -27.70
CA GLU A 395 -50.84 -9.97 -28.94
C GLU A 395 -49.95 -11.20 -28.72
N ALA A 396 -49.14 -11.22 -27.66
CA ALA A 396 -48.31 -12.38 -27.33
C ALA A 396 -49.14 -13.63 -26.99
N LEU A 397 -50.26 -13.47 -26.28
CA LEU A 397 -51.20 -14.57 -26.01
C LEU A 397 -51.90 -15.07 -27.29
N GLY A 398 -52.21 -14.17 -28.23
CA GLY A 398 -52.75 -14.50 -29.54
C GLY A 398 -51.79 -15.32 -30.40
N ASN A 399 -50.52 -14.92 -30.48
CA ASN A 399 -49.48 -15.62 -31.23
C ASN A 399 -49.26 -17.06 -30.73
N ILE A 400 -49.35 -17.29 -29.41
CA ILE A 400 -49.28 -18.64 -28.81
C ILE A 400 -50.48 -19.50 -29.27
N GLU A 401 -51.67 -18.93 -29.37
CA GLU A 401 -52.87 -19.64 -29.85
C GLU A 401 -52.84 -19.92 -31.36
N GLU A 402 -52.34 -19.00 -32.17
CA GLU A 402 -52.16 -19.21 -33.62
C GLU A 402 -51.19 -20.37 -33.88
N ALA A 403 -50.03 -20.38 -33.21
CA ALA A 403 -49.04 -21.45 -33.33
C ALA A 403 -49.56 -22.81 -32.79
N ARG A 404 -50.51 -22.80 -31.84
CA ARG A 404 -51.24 -24.00 -31.38
C ARG A 404 -52.20 -24.51 -32.45
N PHE A 405 -52.95 -23.62 -33.09
CA PHE A 405 -53.92 -23.97 -34.13
C PHE A 405 -53.24 -24.46 -35.41
N ALA A 406 -52.10 -23.86 -35.79
CA ALA A 406 -51.26 -24.29 -36.91
C ALA A 406 -50.53 -25.63 -36.66
N GLY A 407 -50.56 -26.17 -35.43
CA GLY A 407 -49.89 -27.43 -35.07
C GLY A 407 -48.39 -27.32 -34.85
N VAL A 408 -47.82 -26.12 -34.83
CA VAL A 408 -46.40 -25.83 -34.53
C VAL A 408 -46.08 -26.12 -33.05
N ILE A 409 -47.07 -25.99 -32.17
CA ILE A 409 -46.92 -26.25 -30.71
C ILE A 409 -48.05 -27.14 -30.16
N SER A 410 -47.74 -27.93 -29.14
CA SER A 410 -48.77 -28.74 -28.45
C SER A 410 -49.65 -27.91 -27.51
N PRO A 411 -50.93 -28.29 -27.27
CA PRO A 411 -51.81 -27.57 -26.35
C PRO A 411 -51.25 -27.44 -24.92
N LYS A 412 -50.55 -28.48 -24.42
CA LYS A 412 -49.91 -28.45 -23.10
C LYS A 412 -48.78 -27.42 -23.02
N LEU A 413 -48.07 -27.21 -24.13
CA LEU A 413 -46.99 -26.22 -24.21
C LEU A 413 -47.54 -24.80 -24.37
N ALA A 414 -48.60 -24.61 -25.15
CA ALA A 414 -49.32 -23.34 -25.25
C ALA A 414 -49.77 -22.84 -23.86
N GLU A 415 -50.45 -23.70 -23.08
CA GLU A 415 -50.90 -23.37 -21.72
C GLU A 415 -49.75 -23.05 -20.75
N LYS A 416 -48.58 -23.68 -20.92
CA LYS A 416 -47.38 -23.32 -20.16
C LYS A 416 -46.87 -21.93 -20.55
N GLN A 417 -46.74 -21.67 -21.85
CA GLN A 417 -46.20 -20.42 -22.38
C GLN A 417 -47.10 -19.21 -22.04
N LYS A 418 -48.44 -19.36 -22.06
CA LYS A 418 -49.36 -18.30 -21.58
C LYS A 418 -49.14 -17.92 -20.12
N ARG A 419 -48.98 -18.92 -19.23
CA ARG A 419 -48.71 -18.66 -17.80
C ARG A 419 -47.35 -18.00 -17.60
N GLU A 420 -46.36 -18.39 -18.39
CA GLU A 420 -45.06 -17.73 -18.40
C GLU A 420 -45.21 -16.25 -18.82
N VAL A 421 -45.97 -15.93 -19.87
CA VAL A 421 -46.22 -14.52 -20.30
C VAL A 421 -46.85 -13.71 -19.17
N LEU A 422 -47.97 -14.18 -18.61
CA LEU A 422 -48.68 -13.49 -17.52
C LEU A 422 -47.80 -13.35 -16.27
N GLY A 423 -47.07 -14.40 -15.90
CA GLY A 423 -46.17 -14.39 -14.75
C GLY A 423 -44.98 -13.44 -14.92
N THR A 424 -44.44 -13.32 -16.14
CA THR A 424 -43.39 -12.34 -16.47
C THR A 424 -43.90 -10.91 -16.36
N VAL A 425 -45.08 -10.61 -16.93
CA VAL A 425 -45.70 -9.28 -16.83
C VAL A 425 -45.97 -8.90 -15.37
N THR A 426 -46.62 -9.76 -14.58
CA THR A 426 -46.85 -9.49 -13.15
C THR A 426 -45.53 -9.30 -12.40
N SER A 427 -44.54 -10.19 -12.58
CA SER A 427 -43.25 -10.10 -11.88
C SER A 427 -42.49 -8.81 -12.20
N ALA A 428 -42.54 -8.37 -13.46
CA ALA A 428 -41.87 -7.16 -13.93
C ALA A 428 -42.56 -5.90 -13.41
N ARG A 429 -43.90 -5.83 -13.43
CA ARG A 429 -44.67 -4.73 -12.80
C ARG A 429 -44.32 -4.60 -11.32
N LEU A 430 -44.35 -5.71 -10.57
CA LEU A 430 -44.01 -5.73 -9.14
C LEU A 430 -42.59 -5.20 -8.88
N ARG A 431 -41.65 -5.52 -9.77
CA ARG A 431 -40.26 -5.02 -9.68
C ARG A 431 -40.16 -3.53 -10.02
N GLY A 432 -40.86 -3.05 -11.04
CA GLY A 432 -40.89 -1.64 -11.41
C GLY A 432 -41.39 -0.76 -10.27
N VAL A 433 -42.51 -1.16 -9.63
CA VAL A 433 -43.04 -0.47 -8.44
C VAL A 433 -42.02 -0.51 -7.31
N PHE A 434 -41.48 -1.67 -6.96
CA PHE A 434 -40.47 -1.81 -5.90
C PHE A 434 -39.24 -0.91 -6.10
N ASP A 435 -38.69 -0.88 -7.32
CA ASP A 435 -37.50 -0.11 -7.66
C ASP A 435 -37.79 1.42 -7.67
N SER A 436 -39.06 1.83 -7.86
CA SER A 436 -39.52 3.23 -7.79
C SER A 436 -39.71 3.80 -6.38
N LEU A 437 -39.74 2.95 -5.34
CA LEU A 437 -40.03 3.39 -3.97
C LEU A 437 -38.83 4.15 -3.37
N PRO A 438 -39.08 5.23 -2.58
CA PRO A 438 -38.05 6.20 -2.21
C PRO A 438 -37.03 5.69 -1.18
N ASP A 439 -37.41 4.72 -0.34
CA ASP A 439 -36.61 4.28 0.80
C ASP A 439 -36.86 2.81 1.18
N ALA A 440 -36.00 2.28 2.05
CA ALA A 440 -36.00 0.89 2.47
C ALA A 440 -37.23 0.47 3.30
N ASP A 441 -37.88 1.40 4.01
CA ASP A 441 -39.04 1.14 4.87
C ASP A 441 -40.32 1.11 4.03
N SER A 442 -40.46 2.05 3.09
CA SER A 442 -41.45 2.04 2.01
C SER A 442 -41.37 0.73 1.19
N LYS A 443 -40.16 0.30 0.85
CA LYS A 443 -39.90 -1.00 0.18
C LYS A 443 -40.28 -2.20 1.04
N GLU A 444 -39.98 -2.19 2.34
CA GLU A 444 -40.36 -3.29 3.25
C GLU A 444 -41.88 -3.40 3.43
N ALA A 445 -42.58 -2.27 3.55
CA ALA A 445 -44.04 -2.21 3.59
C ALA A 445 -44.68 -2.78 2.31
N TYR A 446 -44.14 -2.43 1.14
CA TYR A 446 -44.58 -2.96 -0.15
C TYR A 446 -44.41 -4.49 -0.24
N VAL A 447 -43.25 -5.04 0.18
CA VAL A 447 -43.03 -6.50 0.21
C VAL A 447 -44.04 -7.21 1.12
N ALA A 448 -44.41 -6.59 2.25
CA ALA A 448 -45.39 -7.14 3.17
C ALA A 448 -46.80 -7.17 2.57
N GLU A 449 -47.24 -6.10 1.91
CA GLU A 449 -48.56 -6.03 1.26
C GLU A 449 -48.63 -6.95 0.03
N MET A 450 -47.60 -6.99 -0.82
CA MET A 450 -47.48 -7.93 -1.94
C MET A 450 -47.67 -9.39 -1.48
N ARG A 451 -47.00 -9.77 -0.38
CA ARG A 451 -47.11 -11.12 0.20
C ARG A 451 -48.52 -11.41 0.73
N LYS A 452 -49.16 -10.41 1.35
CA LYS A 452 -50.54 -10.49 1.84
C LYS A 452 -51.52 -10.70 0.68
N GLN A 453 -51.45 -9.88 -0.36
CA GLN A 453 -52.31 -9.95 -1.56
C GLN A 453 -52.22 -11.31 -2.27
N TRP A 454 -51.00 -11.81 -2.51
CA TRP A 454 -50.80 -13.17 -3.04
C TRP A 454 -51.41 -14.24 -2.12
N SER A 455 -51.21 -14.14 -0.79
CA SER A 455 -51.74 -15.13 0.16
C SER A 455 -53.28 -15.13 0.28
N SER A 456 -53.94 -14.01 -0.03
CA SER A 456 -55.39 -13.92 -0.14
C SER A 456 -55.95 -14.38 -1.50
N GLY A 457 -55.09 -14.73 -2.46
CA GLY A 457 -55.52 -15.15 -3.81
C GLY A 457 -56.02 -13.99 -4.68
N ALA A 458 -55.42 -12.80 -4.55
CA ALA A 458 -55.75 -11.65 -5.41
C ALA A 458 -55.49 -11.98 -6.89
N GLU A 459 -56.40 -11.53 -7.77
CA GLU A 459 -56.43 -11.90 -9.20
C GLU A 459 -55.14 -11.51 -9.95
N GLU A 460 -54.61 -10.33 -9.67
CA GLU A 460 -53.34 -9.81 -10.21
C GLU A 460 -52.13 -10.74 -9.98
N PHE A 461 -52.20 -11.57 -8.93
CA PHE A 461 -51.17 -12.49 -8.50
C PHE A 461 -51.44 -13.95 -8.91
N ALA A 462 -52.60 -14.25 -9.53
CA ALA A 462 -53.01 -15.61 -9.88
C ALA A 462 -52.09 -16.28 -10.93
N SER A 463 -51.32 -15.50 -11.67
CA SER A 463 -50.29 -15.96 -12.61
C SER A 463 -49.00 -16.48 -11.94
N LEU A 464 -48.77 -16.14 -10.66
CA LEU A 464 -47.51 -16.39 -9.96
C LEU A 464 -47.54 -17.66 -9.10
N SER A 465 -46.58 -18.55 -9.36
CA SER A 465 -46.31 -19.69 -8.48
C SER A 465 -45.68 -19.26 -7.15
N LEU A 466 -45.83 -20.12 -6.13
CA LEU A 466 -45.19 -19.95 -4.82
C LEU A 466 -43.66 -19.74 -4.93
N ASP A 467 -43.00 -20.42 -5.86
CA ASP A 467 -41.55 -20.31 -6.02
C ASP A 467 -41.13 -19.00 -6.71
N GLN A 468 -41.94 -18.47 -7.63
CA GLN A 468 -41.76 -17.12 -8.19
C GLN A 468 -41.91 -16.06 -7.11
N VAL A 469 -43.00 -16.09 -6.31
CA VAL A 469 -43.21 -15.12 -5.23
C VAL A 469 -42.09 -15.20 -4.18
N ARG A 470 -41.64 -16.40 -3.81
CA ARG A 470 -40.48 -16.57 -2.92
C ARG A 470 -39.18 -16.06 -3.53
N ALA A 471 -38.98 -16.16 -4.84
CA ALA A 471 -37.82 -15.59 -5.51
C ALA A 471 -37.84 -14.06 -5.51
N ILE A 472 -39.00 -13.46 -5.82
CA ILE A 472 -39.23 -12.01 -5.75
C ILE A 472 -39.00 -11.50 -4.32
N GLU A 473 -39.63 -12.12 -3.30
CA GLU A 473 -39.47 -11.75 -1.89
C GLU A 473 -38.00 -11.80 -1.43
N ARG A 474 -37.23 -12.83 -1.83
CA ARG A 474 -35.80 -12.93 -1.53
C ARG A 474 -34.99 -11.81 -2.17
N ASN A 475 -35.25 -11.51 -3.45
CA ASN A 475 -34.53 -10.47 -4.18
C ASN A 475 -34.80 -9.09 -3.58
N PHE A 476 -36.07 -8.76 -3.32
CA PHE A 476 -36.46 -7.50 -2.68
C PHE A 476 -35.86 -7.35 -1.28
N LYS A 477 -35.89 -8.40 -0.45
CA LYS A 477 -35.23 -8.38 0.88
C LYS A 477 -33.71 -8.23 0.79
N ALA A 478 -33.08 -8.76 -0.24
CA ALA A 478 -31.64 -8.58 -0.46
C ALA A 478 -31.29 -7.11 -0.79
N VAL A 479 -32.11 -6.46 -1.64
CA VAL A 479 -31.97 -5.03 -1.96
C VAL A 479 -32.21 -4.14 -0.74
N ILE A 480 -33.33 -4.31 -0.02
CA ILE A 480 -33.61 -3.59 1.25
C ILE A 480 -32.43 -3.73 2.23
N SER A 481 -31.92 -4.96 2.38
CA SER A 481 -30.78 -5.23 3.27
C SER A 481 -29.48 -4.55 2.79
N GLN A 482 -29.30 -4.39 1.48
CA GLN A 482 -28.14 -3.69 0.91
C GLN A 482 -28.26 -2.18 1.10
N GLU A 483 -29.43 -1.60 0.85
CA GLU A 483 -29.70 -0.17 1.06
C GLU A 483 -29.54 0.22 2.54
N ARG A 484 -30.12 -0.54 3.47
CA ARG A 484 -29.90 -0.32 4.92
C ARG A 484 -28.43 -0.44 5.31
N ARG A 485 -27.69 -1.43 4.80
CA ARG A 485 -26.24 -1.54 5.05
C ARG A 485 -25.45 -0.35 4.49
N GLN A 486 -25.82 0.17 3.33
CA GLN A 486 -25.19 1.35 2.73
C GLN A 486 -25.45 2.59 3.58
N ALA A 487 -26.71 2.86 3.93
CA ALA A 487 -27.08 3.98 4.80
C ALA A 487 -26.36 3.93 6.16
N HIS A 488 -26.24 2.74 6.78
CA HIS A 488 -25.43 2.57 7.99
C HIS A 488 -23.92 2.79 7.78
N ALA A 489 -23.37 2.42 6.61
CA ALA A 489 -21.97 2.68 6.30
C ALA A 489 -21.71 4.19 6.12
N ASP A 490 -22.59 4.89 5.41
CA ASP A 490 -22.50 6.33 5.17
C ASP A 490 -22.67 7.11 6.48
N ALA A 491 -23.62 6.73 7.33
CA ALA A 491 -23.76 7.29 8.67
C ALA A 491 -22.47 7.14 9.50
N ARG A 492 -21.85 5.96 9.51
CA ARG A 492 -20.56 5.73 10.19
C ARG A 492 -19.43 6.58 9.62
N ILE A 493 -19.41 6.83 8.30
CA ILE A 493 -18.44 7.74 7.66
C ILE A 493 -18.67 9.18 8.13
N GLN A 494 -19.92 9.64 8.23
CA GLN A 494 -20.23 10.98 8.74
C GLN A 494 -19.85 11.12 10.23
N SER A 495 -20.16 10.13 11.07
CA SER A 495 -19.68 10.13 12.47
C SER A 495 -18.15 10.21 12.54
N ARG A 496 -17.41 9.46 11.71
CA ARG A 496 -15.93 9.50 11.64
C ARG A 496 -15.34 10.75 11.00
N LYS A 497 -16.15 11.54 10.29
CA LYS A 497 -15.78 12.91 9.87
C LYS A 497 -15.98 13.88 11.03
N MET A 498 -17.14 13.83 11.69
CA MET A 498 -17.46 14.68 12.84
C MET A 498 -16.50 14.46 14.02
N GLU A 499 -16.12 13.21 14.32
CA GLU A 499 -15.07 12.89 15.32
C GLU A 499 -13.72 13.55 15.02
N ARG A 500 -13.37 13.77 13.74
CA ARG A 500 -12.14 14.47 13.36
C ARG A 500 -12.30 15.98 13.51
N LEU A 501 -13.38 16.55 12.97
CA LEU A 501 -13.68 17.98 13.11
C LEU A 501 -13.72 18.43 14.58
N ILE A 502 -14.23 17.58 15.49
CA ILE A 502 -14.19 17.81 16.94
C ILE A 502 -12.76 17.89 17.47
N ASN A 503 -11.88 16.96 17.06
CA ASN A 503 -10.48 16.99 17.53
C ASN A 503 -9.73 18.19 16.94
N ASP A 504 -10.01 18.55 15.68
CA ASP A 504 -9.42 19.68 14.98
C ASP A 504 -9.91 21.03 15.60
N ASP A 505 -11.20 21.14 15.98
CA ASP A 505 -11.77 22.27 16.74
C ASP A 505 -11.14 22.41 18.13
N LEU A 506 -11.06 21.33 18.91
CA LEU A 506 -10.44 21.36 20.24
C LEU A 506 -8.94 21.70 20.16
N ALA A 507 -8.24 21.25 19.12
CA ALA A 507 -6.84 21.61 18.88
C ALA A 507 -6.69 23.09 18.49
N SER A 508 -7.57 23.61 17.64
CA SER A 508 -7.65 25.04 17.27
C SER A 508 -7.85 25.92 18.50
N ILE A 509 -8.85 25.60 19.34
CA ILE A 509 -9.13 26.36 20.57
C ILE A 509 -7.93 26.30 21.53
N SER A 510 -7.32 25.13 21.70
CA SER A 510 -6.19 24.96 22.62
C SER A 510 -4.92 25.71 22.17
N ARG A 511 -4.79 26.00 20.87
CA ARG A 511 -3.62 26.63 20.25
C ARG A 511 -3.81 28.13 20.06
N ASP A 512 -4.92 28.53 19.46
CA ASP A 512 -5.15 29.89 18.96
C ASP A 512 -6.33 30.59 19.68
N GLY A 513 -6.94 29.93 20.68
CA GLY A 513 -8.08 30.44 21.44
C GLY A 513 -9.43 30.46 20.69
N VAL A 514 -9.44 30.08 19.41
CA VAL A 514 -10.59 30.19 18.49
C VAL A 514 -11.00 28.83 17.94
N GLY A 515 -12.31 28.61 17.83
CA GLY A 515 -12.90 27.39 17.25
C GLY A 515 -12.62 27.18 15.76
N LEU A 516 -12.79 25.95 15.29
CA LEU A 516 -12.65 25.63 13.88
C LEU A 516 -13.81 26.25 13.08
N ALA A 517 -13.48 27.13 12.13
CA ALA A 517 -14.41 27.64 11.14
C ALA A 517 -14.49 26.72 9.92
N ILE A 518 -15.71 26.29 9.57
CA ILE A 518 -16.04 25.52 8.38
C ILE A 518 -16.90 26.41 7.48
N ASP A 519 -16.44 26.66 6.25
CA ASP A 519 -17.11 27.55 5.28
C ASP A 519 -17.45 28.96 5.83
N GLY A 520 -16.66 29.45 6.80
CA GLY A 520 -16.84 30.76 7.45
C GLY A 520 -17.80 30.77 8.65
N ALA A 521 -18.28 29.61 9.11
CA ALA A 521 -19.10 29.46 10.32
C ALA A 521 -18.44 28.49 11.32
N GLU A 522 -18.57 28.76 12.62
CA GLU A 522 -18.10 27.81 13.65
C GLU A 522 -18.86 26.48 13.62
N LEU A 523 -18.20 25.40 14.02
CA LEU A 523 -18.86 24.14 14.31
C LEU A 523 -19.87 24.31 15.46
N THR A 524 -21.11 23.83 15.28
CA THR A 524 -22.21 24.06 16.23
C THR A 524 -22.65 22.81 17.00
N PHE A 525 -23.22 23.02 18.18
CA PHE A 525 -23.82 21.96 19.01
C PHE A 525 -24.86 21.13 18.25
N ASP A 526 -25.72 21.76 17.44
CA ASP A 526 -26.76 21.05 16.71
C ASP A 526 -26.19 20.17 15.58
N GLN A 527 -25.12 20.60 14.90
CA GLN A 527 -24.39 19.77 13.93
C GLN A 527 -23.77 18.55 14.60
N VAL A 528 -23.10 18.73 15.75
CA VAL A 528 -22.50 17.60 16.48
C VAL A 528 -23.58 16.66 17.04
N SER A 529 -24.63 17.22 17.64
CA SER A 529 -25.73 16.47 18.26
C SER A 529 -26.55 15.68 17.25
N SER A 530 -26.73 16.19 16.02
CA SER A 530 -27.46 15.48 14.96
C SER A 530 -26.69 14.27 14.39
N ILE A 531 -25.35 14.26 14.46
CA ILE A 531 -24.50 13.20 13.89
C ILE A 531 -23.97 12.21 14.95
N LEU A 532 -23.63 12.69 16.15
CA LEU A 532 -23.03 11.89 17.23
C LEU A 532 -23.94 11.72 18.45
N GLY A 533 -25.09 12.38 18.48
CA GLY A 533 -26.02 12.37 19.60
C GLY A 533 -25.67 13.38 20.69
N LYS A 534 -26.71 13.76 21.46
CA LYS A 534 -26.64 14.84 22.45
C LYS A 534 -25.57 14.65 23.53
N GLU A 535 -25.34 13.41 23.99
CA GLU A 535 -24.32 13.10 24.99
C GLU A 535 -22.90 13.47 24.51
N ARG A 536 -22.57 13.12 23.25
CA ARG A 536 -21.28 13.45 22.65
C ARG A 536 -21.15 14.94 22.34
N ALA A 537 -22.23 15.61 21.96
CA ALA A 537 -22.24 17.06 21.79
C ALA A 537 -21.98 17.79 23.11
N THR A 538 -22.63 17.39 24.21
CA THR A 538 -22.38 17.96 25.55
C THR A 538 -20.94 17.77 26.01
N GLU A 539 -20.35 16.59 25.77
CA GLU A 539 -18.95 16.32 26.14
C GLU A 539 -17.94 17.08 25.26
N TRP A 540 -18.24 17.30 23.98
CA TRP A 540 -17.43 18.19 23.12
C TRP A 540 -17.52 19.65 23.59
N ASP A 541 -18.71 20.15 23.89
CA ASP A 541 -18.95 21.51 24.38
C ASP A 541 -18.19 21.77 25.69
N ARG A 542 -18.28 20.86 26.68
CA ARG A 542 -17.45 20.88 27.90
C ARG A 542 -15.95 20.95 27.60
N LYS A 543 -15.49 20.24 26.57
CA LYS A 543 -14.08 20.27 26.16
C LYS A 543 -13.69 21.58 25.47
N ARG A 544 -14.59 22.26 24.75
CA ARG A 544 -14.32 23.61 24.22
C ARG A 544 -14.06 24.58 25.36
N ASP A 545 -14.90 24.57 26.40
CA ASP A 545 -14.70 25.39 27.60
C ASP A 545 -13.33 25.12 28.26
N ILE A 546 -12.97 23.84 28.43
CA ILE A 546 -11.68 23.44 29.01
C ILE A 546 -10.50 23.84 28.11
N SER A 547 -10.61 23.69 26.79
CA SER A 547 -9.59 24.10 25.83
C SER A 547 -9.40 25.62 25.85
N ALA A 548 -10.49 26.40 25.88
CA ALA A 548 -10.42 27.86 25.89
C ALA A 548 -9.85 28.39 27.22
N ALA A 549 -10.27 27.81 28.34
CA ALA A 549 -9.70 28.13 29.65
C ALA A 549 -8.24 27.67 29.80
N SER A 550 -7.85 26.55 29.17
CA SER A 550 -6.45 26.12 29.09
C SER A 550 -5.61 27.10 28.26
N TYR A 551 -6.11 27.54 27.10
CA TYR A 551 -5.46 28.57 26.29
C TYR A 551 -5.27 29.88 27.08
N GLN A 552 -6.31 30.37 27.75
CA GLN A 552 -6.22 31.56 28.62
C GLN A 552 -5.23 31.41 29.79
N ALA A 553 -5.09 30.20 30.34
CA ALA A 553 -4.14 29.90 31.41
C ALA A 553 -2.69 29.73 30.93
N ILE A 554 -2.48 29.52 29.63
CA ILE A 554 -1.17 29.31 28.99
C ILE A 554 -0.66 30.59 28.32
N SER A 555 -1.57 31.38 27.74
CA SER A 555 -1.26 32.61 27.01
C SER A 555 -0.48 33.59 27.90
N GLY A 556 0.71 33.97 27.46
CA GLY A 556 1.61 34.88 28.18
C GLY A 556 2.54 34.21 29.19
N LEU A 557 2.45 32.90 29.47
CA LEU A 557 3.45 32.22 30.32
C LEU A 557 4.84 32.22 29.70
N ASP A 558 4.90 32.28 28.36
CA ASP A 558 6.09 32.33 27.52
C ASP A 558 6.92 33.60 27.72
N VAL A 559 6.30 34.73 28.08
CA VAL A 559 6.96 36.02 28.38
C VAL A 559 7.24 36.27 29.86
N LEU A 560 6.78 35.41 30.78
CA LEU A 560 7.00 35.57 32.23
C LEU A 560 8.28 34.90 32.73
N PRO A 561 8.98 35.42 33.75
CA PRO A 561 10.09 34.73 34.42
C PRO A 561 9.61 33.48 35.19
N ALA A 562 10.54 32.57 35.50
CA ALA A 562 10.21 31.22 35.98
C ALA A 562 9.49 31.16 37.34
N ASP A 563 9.73 32.14 38.20
CA ASP A 563 9.05 32.33 39.48
C ASP A 563 7.64 32.90 39.32
N GLU A 564 7.43 33.87 38.43
CA GLU A 564 6.10 34.38 38.09
C GLU A 564 5.23 33.29 37.43
N ILE A 565 5.79 32.45 36.55
CA ILE A 565 5.10 31.26 36.02
C ILE A 565 4.61 30.36 37.17
N ALA A 566 5.45 30.12 38.18
CA ALA A 566 5.09 29.30 39.33
C ALA A 566 3.98 29.96 40.17
N GLU A 567 3.99 31.29 40.34
CA GLU A 567 2.92 32.02 41.03
C GLU A 567 1.58 31.96 40.27
N GLN A 568 1.61 32.07 38.92
CA GLN A 568 0.40 31.94 38.10
C GLN A 568 -0.19 30.52 38.17
N LEU A 569 0.66 29.49 38.09
CA LEU A 569 0.21 28.10 38.25
C LEU A 569 -0.38 27.84 39.65
N GLN A 570 0.17 28.46 40.71
CA GLN A 570 -0.39 28.36 42.05
C GLN A 570 -1.78 29.01 42.17
N LYS A 571 -2.02 30.13 41.47
CA LYS A 571 -3.35 30.78 41.42
C LYS A 571 -4.43 29.92 40.75
N LEU A 572 -4.02 28.97 39.89
CA LEU A 572 -4.90 28.01 39.22
C LEU A 572 -5.23 26.77 40.05
N GLU A 573 -4.64 26.57 41.24
CA GLU A 573 -4.90 25.39 42.08
C GLU A 573 -6.37 25.34 42.58
N PRO A 574 -7.17 24.34 42.15
CA PRO A 574 -8.58 24.29 42.52
C PRO A 574 -8.75 23.73 43.94
N LYS A 575 -9.70 24.31 44.70
CA LYS A 575 -10.02 23.82 46.05
C LYS A 575 -10.86 22.53 45.97
N PRO A 576 -10.48 21.43 46.65
CA PRO A 576 -11.26 20.20 46.65
C PRO A 576 -12.72 20.41 47.09
N GLY A 577 -13.65 19.74 46.40
CA GLY A 577 -15.08 19.74 46.73
C GLY A 577 -15.93 20.80 46.01
N ILE A 578 -15.35 21.64 45.16
CA ILE A 578 -16.11 22.59 44.31
C ILE A 578 -16.66 21.93 43.04
N LYS A 579 -17.76 22.48 42.51
CA LYS A 579 -18.29 22.10 41.19
C LYS A 579 -17.27 22.51 40.11
N GLY A 580 -16.98 21.63 39.16
CA GLY A 580 -15.97 21.87 38.12
C GLY A 580 -14.53 21.52 38.53
N TYR A 581 -14.31 20.95 39.73
CA TYR A 581 -12.98 20.58 40.22
C TYR A 581 -12.17 19.70 39.26
N VAL A 582 -12.82 18.74 38.57
CA VAL A 582 -12.15 17.88 37.58
C VAL A 582 -11.69 18.68 36.35
N ASP A 583 -12.56 19.55 35.83
CA ASP A 583 -12.27 20.40 34.67
C ASP A 583 -11.12 21.38 34.99
N GLN A 584 -11.11 21.94 36.20
CA GLN A 584 -10.05 22.82 36.68
C GLN A 584 -8.71 22.10 36.92
N LEU A 585 -8.72 20.84 37.38
CA LEU A 585 -7.51 20.02 37.42
C LEU A 585 -6.98 19.69 36.02
N GLU A 586 -7.86 19.52 35.02
CA GLU A 586 -7.46 19.30 33.63
C GLU A 586 -6.78 20.56 33.05
N ILE A 587 -7.37 21.75 33.28
CA ILE A 587 -6.78 23.06 32.92
C ILE A 587 -5.41 23.26 33.60
N LEU A 588 -5.32 23.05 34.91
CA LEU A 588 -4.06 23.15 35.66
C LEU A 588 -3.01 22.16 35.15
N SER A 589 -3.41 20.93 34.79
CA SER A 589 -2.50 19.93 34.23
C SER A 589 -1.97 20.35 32.85
N ASN A 590 -2.79 21.00 32.02
CA ASN A 590 -2.38 21.50 30.72
C ASN A 590 -1.44 22.71 30.85
N ALA A 591 -1.76 23.67 31.72
CA ALA A 591 -0.89 24.81 32.02
C ALA A 591 0.48 24.38 32.57
N ASN A 592 0.52 23.41 33.50
CA ASN A 592 1.77 22.83 34.00
C ASN A 592 2.63 22.19 32.89
N LYS A 593 2.02 21.48 31.93
CA LYS A 593 2.76 20.87 30.81
C LYS A 593 3.33 21.93 29.87
N ALA A 594 2.57 22.98 29.56
CA ALA A 594 3.03 24.09 28.74
C ALA A 594 4.19 24.84 29.43
N ALA A 595 4.05 25.19 30.71
CA ALA A 595 5.12 25.78 31.50
C ALA A 595 6.39 24.92 31.53
N GLN A 596 6.26 23.59 31.69
CA GLN A 596 7.40 22.67 31.61
C GLN A 596 8.05 22.65 30.22
N GLN A 597 7.29 22.80 29.14
CA GLN A 597 7.82 22.90 27.78
C GLN A 597 8.57 24.22 27.57
N ILE A 598 8.00 25.35 28.00
CA ILE A 598 8.64 26.68 27.96
C ILE A 598 9.96 26.67 28.74
N LEU A 599 9.94 26.25 30.02
CA LEU A 599 11.14 26.19 30.86
C LEU A 599 12.21 25.23 30.32
N LYS A 600 11.78 24.10 29.71
CA LYS A 600 12.70 23.19 29.03
C LYS A 600 13.33 23.83 27.80
N LEU A 601 12.55 24.53 26.97
CA LEU A 601 13.05 25.23 25.79
C LEU A 601 14.07 26.30 26.21
N ARG A 602 13.75 27.15 27.20
CA ARG A 602 14.67 28.12 27.78
C ARG A 602 15.99 27.51 28.28
N LYS A 603 15.98 26.26 28.77
CA LYS A 603 17.20 25.53 29.17
C LYS A 603 17.99 24.96 27.98
N SER A 604 17.31 24.46 26.94
CA SER A 604 17.97 23.76 25.81
C SER A 604 18.35 24.66 24.65
N ASP A 605 17.57 25.71 24.40
CA ASP A 605 17.75 26.69 23.31
C ASP A 605 17.17 28.05 23.75
N PRO A 606 17.92 28.83 24.56
CA PRO A 606 17.45 30.10 25.12
C PRO A 606 17.03 31.13 24.06
N ALA A 607 17.76 31.20 22.95
CA ALA A 607 17.46 32.12 21.86
C ALA A 607 16.18 31.73 21.11
N GLN A 608 15.96 30.42 20.87
CA GLN A 608 14.70 29.96 20.27
C GLN A 608 13.51 30.20 21.22
N ALA A 609 13.70 30.09 22.53
CA ALA A 609 12.66 30.40 23.51
C ALA A 609 12.26 31.89 23.49
N VAL A 610 13.19 32.79 23.20
CA VAL A 610 12.91 34.21 22.99
C VAL A 610 12.25 34.46 21.64
N ASP A 611 12.77 33.88 20.57
CA ASP A 611 12.19 34.00 19.22
C ASP A 611 10.73 33.49 19.14
N GLU A 612 10.32 32.58 20.04
CA GLU A 612 8.94 32.09 20.16
C GLU A 612 8.04 32.95 21.05
N ALA A 613 8.60 33.77 21.94
CA ALA A 613 7.86 34.57 22.92
C ALA A 613 7.75 36.07 22.57
N PHE A 614 8.66 36.60 21.74
CA PHE A 614 8.76 38.03 21.44
C PHE A 614 8.64 38.31 19.94
N ASP A 615 7.40 38.46 19.47
CA ASP A 615 7.05 38.78 18.06
C ASP A 615 7.81 40.01 17.50
N GLU A 616 8.22 40.95 18.35
CA GLU A 616 8.98 42.14 17.96
C GLU A 616 10.37 41.85 17.38
N LEU A 617 10.92 40.66 17.63
CA LEU A 617 12.20 40.21 17.09
C LEU A 617 12.07 39.57 15.70
N VAL A 618 10.85 39.22 15.26
CA VAL A 618 10.62 38.55 13.96
C VAL A 618 11.12 39.39 12.77
N PRO A 619 10.84 40.72 12.66
CA PRO A 619 11.36 41.53 11.57
C PRO A 619 12.90 41.59 11.56
N LEU A 620 13.53 41.72 12.72
CA LEU A 620 15.00 41.74 12.85
C LEU A 620 15.61 40.40 12.41
N LYS A 621 14.93 39.29 12.70
CA LYS A 621 15.33 37.95 12.28
C LYS A 621 15.23 37.75 10.77
N ASP A 622 14.14 38.19 10.15
CA ASP A 622 13.96 38.12 8.70
C ASP A 622 15.03 38.97 7.97
N GLU A 623 15.28 40.20 8.42
CA GLU A 623 16.33 41.08 7.86
C GLU A 623 17.75 40.52 8.07
N ALA A 624 18.03 39.93 9.24
CA ALA A 624 19.30 39.26 9.52
C ALA A 624 19.50 38.01 8.62
N MET A 625 18.43 37.28 8.29
CA MET A 625 18.46 36.14 7.37
C MET A 625 18.71 36.56 5.92
N ASP A 626 18.22 37.74 5.50
CA ASP A 626 18.55 38.37 4.22
C ASP A 626 19.99 38.95 4.17
N GLY A 627 20.69 38.97 5.32
CA GLY A 627 22.10 39.29 5.43
C GLY A 627 22.40 40.71 5.94
N ASP A 628 21.44 41.41 6.53
CA ASP A 628 21.72 42.69 7.20
C ASP A 628 22.43 42.46 8.54
N LEU A 629 23.69 42.90 8.60
CA LEU A 629 24.53 42.79 9.79
C LEU A 629 24.08 43.73 10.92
N ALA A 630 23.39 44.83 10.61
CA ALA A 630 22.85 45.74 11.62
C ALA A 630 21.64 45.10 12.32
N SER A 631 20.70 44.54 11.55
CA SER A 631 19.55 43.81 12.11
C SER A 631 19.99 42.54 12.85
N LEU A 632 21.07 41.88 12.42
CA LEU A 632 21.70 40.77 13.17
C LEU A 632 22.29 41.23 14.53
N GLU A 633 22.93 42.40 14.58
CA GLU A 633 23.46 42.96 15.83
C GLU A 633 22.33 43.31 16.80
N GLU A 634 21.26 43.96 16.33
CA GLU A 634 20.08 44.30 17.13
C GLU A 634 19.27 43.06 17.55
N LEU A 635 19.17 42.04 16.70
CA LEU A 635 18.56 40.75 17.05
C LEU A 635 19.28 40.09 18.22
N ILE A 636 20.62 40.09 18.22
CA ILE A 636 21.40 39.48 19.31
C ILE A 636 21.26 40.28 20.61
N LYS A 637 21.21 41.63 20.54
CA LYS A 637 20.89 42.48 21.70
C LYS A 637 19.52 42.16 22.28
N GLY A 638 18.48 42.24 21.44
CA GLY A 638 17.11 41.94 21.82
C GLY A 638 16.95 40.53 22.40
N ARG A 639 17.69 39.56 21.86
CA ARG A 639 17.76 38.21 22.43
C ARG A 639 18.38 38.15 23.82
N PHE A 640 19.46 38.89 24.11
CA PHE A 640 20.04 38.92 25.45
C PHE A 640 19.14 39.66 26.44
N ASP A 641 18.64 40.84 26.07
CA ASP A 641 17.74 41.65 26.90
C ASP A 641 16.47 40.85 27.26
N ALA A 642 15.86 40.17 26.28
CA ALA A 642 14.71 39.30 26.51
C ALA A 642 15.07 38.07 27.37
N GLN A 643 16.26 37.47 27.21
CA GLN A 643 16.70 36.38 28.09
C GLN A 643 16.85 36.83 29.56
N GLU A 644 17.34 38.05 29.79
CA GLU A 644 17.41 38.65 31.13
C GLU A 644 15.99 38.87 31.71
N VAL A 645 15.07 39.44 30.92
CA VAL A 645 13.65 39.62 31.29
C VAL A 645 12.95 38.29 31.61
N LEU A 646 13.25 37.23 30.87
CA LEU A 646 12.75 35.87 31.13
C LEU A 646 13.39 35.17 32.34
N GLY A 647 14.32 35.84 33.04
CA GLY A 647 15.06 35.31 34.19
C GLY A 647 16.02 34.17 33.83
N ILE A 648 16.50 34.09 32.59
CA ILE A 648 17.45 33.06 32.16
C ILE A 648 18.85 33.42 32.66
N PRO A 649 19.48 32.61 33.52
CA PRO A 649 20.79 32.94 34.10
C PRO A 649 21.87 33.17 33.04
N ASP A 650 22.75 34.16 33.27
CA ASP A 650 23.86 34.55 32.37
C ASP A 650 24.73 33.36 31.94
N LYS A 651 24.89 32.37 32.84
CA LYS A 651 25.67 31.14 32.60
C LYS A 651 25.04 30.24 31.52
N THR A 652 23.72 30.33 31.34
CA THR A 652 22.95 29.55 30.38
C THR A 652 22.62 30.29 29.09
N GLN A 653 22.56 31.64 29.11
CA GLN A 653 22.21 32.48 27.96
C GLN A 653 23.00 32.18 26.67
N ALA A 654 22.40 32.52 25.52
CA ALA A 654 22.88 32.19 24.18
C ALA A 654 22.52 33.26 23.14
N PRO A 655 23.46 33.74 22.29
CA PRO A 655 23.16 34.70 21.23
C PRO A 655 22.42 34.07 20.02
N LEU A 656 22.69 32.80 19.70
CA LEU A 656 22.13 32.11 18.52
C LEU A 656 21.17 30.99 18.91
N THR A 657 20.19 30.69 18.05
CA THR A 657 19.39 29.47 18.19
C THR A 657 20.25 28.23 17.96
N LEU A 658 19.85 27.06 18.44
CA LEU A 658 20.56 25.81 18.19
C LEU A 658 20.62 25.47 16.69
N SER A 659 19.63 25.91 15.91
CA SER A 659 19.61 25.76 14.45
C SER A 659 20.69 26.62 13.78
N GLU A 660 20.73 27.92 14.09
CA GLU A 660 21.76 28.85 13.62
C GLU A 660 23.17 28.37 14.03
N LEU A 661 23.33 27.99 15.30
CA LEU A 661 24.58 27.49 15.85
C LEU A 661 25.05 26.21 15.14
N THR A 662 24.14 25.28 14.83
CA THR A 662 24.48 24.03 14.14
C THR A 662 24.95 24.30 12.71
N ALA A 663 24.32 25.25 12.00
CA ALA A 663 24.77 25.67 10.67
C ALA A 663 26.15 26.36 10.73
N LEU A 664 26.35 27.28 11.67
CA LEU A 664 27.62 27.96 11.88
C LEU A 664 28.76 27.01 12.28
N ALA A 665 28.48 26.04 13.16
CA ALA A 665 29.46 25.10 13.71
C ALA A 665 29.72 23.87 12.83
N GLU A 666 29.06 23.71 11.67
CA GLU A 666 29.27 22.57 10.76
C GLU A 666 30.76 22.28 10.48
N PRO A 667 31.64 23.27 10.18
CA PRO A 667 33.06 23.02 9.91
C PRO A 667 33.79 22.36 11.10
N VAL A 668 33.37 22.65 12.33
CA VAL A 668 33.98 22.15 13.57
C VAL A 668 33.20 21.00 14.21
N ALA A 669 32.14 20.49 13.57
CA ALA A 669 31.26 19.46 14.12
C ALA A 669 31.99 18.14 14.47
N LYS A 670 33.04 17.77 13.71
CA LYS A 670 33.82 16.54 13.89
C LYS A 670 35.09 16.78 14.72
N ASP A 671 36.24 16.26 14.29
CA ASP A 671 37.57 16.53 14.84
C ASP A 671 38.33 17.49 13.90
N PRO A 672 37.97 18.80 13.88
CA PRO A 672 38.63 19.81 13.04
C PRO A 672 40.10 20.01 13.41
N ASP A 673 40.90 20.46 12.45
CA ASP A 673 42.26 20.89 12.71
C ASP A 673 42.32 22.33 13.27
N LYS A 674 43.53 22.79 13.60
CA LYS A 674 43.74 24.15 14.12
C LYS A 674 43.30 25.23 13.11
N GLN A 675 43.50 25.00 11.82
CA GLN A 675 43.19 25.99 10.80
C GLN A 675 41.68 26.15 10.66
N THR A 676 40.92 25.05 10.67
CA THR A 676 39.45 25.09 10.65
C THR A 676 38.88 25.88 11.84
N TRP A 677 39.48 25.81 13.03
CA TRP A 677 39.08 26.64 14.18
C TRP A 677 39.40 28.13 14.00
N LEU A 678 40.55 28.47 13.42
CA LEU A 678 40.92 29.87 13.14
C LEU A 678 40.08 30.46 12.00
N ASP A 679 39.80 29.68 10.96
CA ASP A 679 38.94 30.06 9.85
C ASP A 679 37.48 30.28 10.30
N LEU A 680 37.02 29.51 11.31
CA LEU A 680 35.73 29.74 11.95
C LEU A 680 35.75 30.99 12.84
N ALA A 681 36.81 31.21 13.62
CA ALA A 681 36.98 32.41 14.45
C ALA A 681 36.92 33.69 13.60
N GLY A 682 37.73 33.80 12.55
CA GLY A 682 37.72 34.97 11.66
C GLY A 682 36.39 35.19 10.94
N LYS A 683 35.63 34.14 10.62
CA LYS A 683 34.27 34.26 10.09
C LYS A 683 33.30 34.79 11.14
N ILE A 684 33.40 34.32 12.38
CA ILE A 684 32.55 34.74 13.50
C ILE A 684 32.85 36.21 13.85
N ASP A 685 34.12 36.61 13.97
CA ASP A 685 34.53 38.01 14.15
C ASP A 685 34.02 38.90 13.00
N GLN A 686 34.07 38.43 11.74
CA GLN A 686 33.53 39.18 10.59
C GLN A 686 32.00 39.32 10.58
N THR A 687 31.27 38.31 11.08
CA THR A 687 29.80 38.24 10.94
C THR A 687 29.08 38.82 12.15
N TYR A 688 29.59 38.57 13.36
CA TYR A 688 28.95 38.91 14.63
C TYR A 688 29.63 40.06 15.39
N GLY A 689 30.77 40.54 14.89
CA GLY A 689 31.43 41.77 15.36
C GLY A 689 31.59 41.84 16.87
N PRO A 690 30.84 42.71 17.58
CA PRO A 690 30.92 42.84 19.04
C PRO A 690 30.55 41.53 19.78
N PHE A 691 29.68 40.69 19.23
CA PHE A 691 29.17 39.45 19.86
C PHE A 691 29.95 38.19 19.50
N ALA A 692 31.10 38.34 18.83
CA ALA A 692 31.87 37.22 18.31
C ALA A 692 32.45 36.30 19.41
N ASP A 693 32.78 36.85 20.59
CA ASP A 693 33.26 36.05 21.72
C ASP A 693 32.13 35.18 22.30
N GLU A 694 30.94 35.76 22.47
CA GLU A 694 29.73 35.10 22.98
C GLU A 694 29.29 33.95 22.05
N VAL A 695 29.32 34.21 20.73
CA VAL A 695 29.02 33.19 19.71
C VAL A 695 30.07 32.07 19.73
N MET A 696 31.36 32.38 19.83
CA MET A 696 32.40 31.35 19.93
C MET A 696 32.31 30.55 21.25
N ILE A 697 31.98 31.21 22.37
CA ILE A 697 31.70 30.55 23.65
C ILE A 697 30.53 29.57 23.49
N GLN A 698 29.48 29.95 22.76
CA GLN A 698 28.35 29.07 22.48
C GLN A 698 28.75 27.85 21.62
N VAL A 699 29.56 28.05 20.56
CA VAL A 699 30.10 26.95 19.73
C VAL A 699 30.92 25.97 20.58
N MET A 700 31.76 26.48 21.48
CA MET A 700 32.55 25.67 22.41
C MET A 700 31.68 24.91 23.42
N ARG A 701 30.64 25.56 23.98
CA ARG A 701 29.65 24.92 24.86
C ARG A 701 28.92 23.78 24.15
N TRP A 702 28.53 23.97 22.90
CA TRP A 702 27.91 22.93 22.06
C TRP A 702 28.84 21.74 21.77
N LYS A 703 30.16 21.97 21.67
CA LYS A 703 31.17 20.89 21.64
C LYS A 703 31.37 20.19 23.00
N GLY A 704 30.67 20.61 24.05
CA GLY A 704 30.68 19.99 25.38
C GLY A 704 31.60 20.65 26.41
N LEU A 705 32.12 21.86 26.16
CA LEU A 705 32.90 22.61 27.15
C LEU A 705 31.98 23.32 28.16
N HIS A 706 32.41 23.40 29.41
CA HIS A 706 31.77 24.27 30.40
C HIS A 706 32.02 25.75 30.08
N LYS A 707 31.10 26.67 30.45
CA LYS A 707 31.18 28.09 30.07
C LYS A 707 32.53 28.71 30.43
N ASP A 708 32.99 28.56 31.68
CA ASP A 708 34.25 29.17 32.13
C ASP A 708 35.49 28.65 31.37
N VAL A 709 35.44 27.40 30.88
CA VAL A 709 36.48 26.75 30.07
C VAL A 709 36.41 27.26 28.63
N ALA A 710 35.20 27.42 28.09
CA ALA A 710 34.96 28.02 26.79
C ALA A 710 35.47 29.48 26.76
N GLU A 711 35.08 30.33 27.72
CA GLU A 711 35.59 31.70 27.86
C GLU A 711 37.13 31.77 27.86
N ALA A 712 37.78 30.91 28.66
CA ALA A 712 39.23 30.87 28.75
C ALA A 712 39.89 30.38 27.43
N ALA A 713 39.23 29.47 26.71
CA ALA A 713 39.67 29.01 25.40
C ALA A 713 39.43 30.05 24.28
N VAL A 714 38.34 30.83 24.33
CA VAL A 714 38.08 31.94 23.40
C VAL A 714 39.08 33.08 23.59
N GLY A 715 39.34 33.50 24.84
CA GLY A 715 40.40 34.47 25.13
C GLY A 715 41.79 34.00 24.66
N HIS A 716 42.05 32.69 24.72
CA HIS A 716 43.26 32.08 24.18
C HIS A 716 43.30 32.10 22.64
N LEU A 717 42.19 31.84 21.95
CA LEU A 717 42.08 31.95 20.49
C LEU A 717 42.31 33.40 20.01
N ARG A 718 41.65 34.39 20.63
CA ARG A 718 41.87 35.81 20.30
C ARG A 718 43.33 36.24 20.50
N ASN A 719 44.00 35.75 21.54
CA ASN A 719 45.43 36.02 21.70
C ASN A 719 46.28 35.42 20.57
N ILE A 720 45.95 34.23 20.04
CA ILE A 720 46.63 33.62 18.89
C ILE A 720 46.39 34.44 17.61
N GLU A 721 45.15 34.87 17.38
CA GLU A 721 44.74 35.66 16.20
C GLU A 721 45.42 37.04 16.16
N LEU A 722 45.52 37.70 17.32
CA LEU A 722 46.30 38.93 17.51
C LEU A 722 47.84 38.72 17.47
N GLY A 723 48.32 37.52 17.10
CA GLY A 723 49.74 37.19 16.97
C GLY A 723 50.51 37.14 18.30
N LYS A 724 49.82 37.20 19.44
CA LYS A 724 50.44 37.09 20.77
C LYS A 724 50.80 35.64 21.06
N LYS A 725 51.93 35.41 21.74
CA LYS A 725 52.32 34.07 22.19
C LYS A 725 51.57 33.73 23.48
N PRO A 726 50.80 32.63 23.55
CA PRO A 726 50.15 32.23 24.79
C PRO A 726 51.17 31.93 25.90
N SER A 727 50.84 32.33 27.12
CA SER A 727 51.64 32.09 28.31
C SER A 727 51.36 30.72 28.93
N ARG A 728 52.34 30.18 29.65
CA ARG A 728 52.17 28.95 30.45
C ARG A 728 51.20 29.11 31.62
N SER A 729 50.92 30.34 32.03
CA SER A 729 49.90 30.68 33.03
C SER A 729 48.50 30.47 32.49
N GLU A 730 48.17 31.01 31.31
CA GLU A 730 46.85 30.88 30.69
C GLU A 730 46.50 29.41 30.40
N ALA A 731 47.47 28.62 29.92
CA ALA A 731 47.29 27.19 29.70
C ALA A 731 46.94 26.41 30.98
N ARG A 732 47.49 26.82 32.15
CA ARG A 732 47.10 26.25 33.45
C ARG A 732 45.72 26.71 33.90
N THR A 733 45.37 27.98 33.71
CA THR A 733 44.04 28.49 34.04
C THR A 733 42.92 27.72 33.32
N ILE A 734 43.14 27.31 32.07
CA ILE A 734 42.21 26.43 31.32
C ILE A 734 42.12 25.04 31.98
N GLU A 735 43.27 24.45 32.36
CA GLU A 735 43.35 23.14 33.01
C GLU A 735 42.67 23.14 34.40
N ASP A 736 42.92 24.17 35.21
CA ASP A 736 42.34 24.36 36.54
C ASP A 736 40.81 24.56 36.46
N LYS A 737 40.34 25.43 35.55
CA LYS A 737 38.90 25.62 35.29
C LYS A 737 38.23 24.33 34.80
N ALA A 738 38.88 23.56 33.93
CA ALA A 738 38.33 22.31 33.41
C ALA A 738 38.25 21.19 34.46
N GLN A 739 39.18 21.17 35.43
CA GLN A 739 39.06 20.30 36.60
C GLN A 739 37.88 20.72 37.49
N ALA A 740 37.72 22.01 37.76
CA ALA A 740 36.59 22.54 38.55
C ALA A 740 35.24 22.21 37.91
N SER A 741 35.06 22.48 36.61
CA SER A 741 33.78 22.23 35.91
C SER A 741 33.38 20.75 35.88
N SER A 742 34.35 19.83 35.91
CA SER A 742 34.08 18.39 35.89
C SER A 742 33.35 17.89 37.15
N ALA A 743 33.45 18.63 38.27
CA ALA A 743 32.69 18.35 39.48
C ALA A 743 31.23 18.79 39.34
N THR A 744 30.98 20.01 38.88
CA THR A 744 29.63 20.60 38.71
C THR A 744 28.80 19.82 37.69
N GLN A 745 29.38 19.50 36.54
CA GLN A 745 28.72 18.74 35.47
C GLN A 745 28.32 17.31 35.90
N SER A 746 28.92 16.78 36.98
CA SER A 746 28.55 15.48 37.54
C SER A 746 27.18 15.50 38.25
N LEU A 747 26.74 16.66 38.75
CA LEU A 747 25.44 16.84 39.42
C LEU A 747 24.31 17.01 38.38
N GLU A 748 24.52 17.85 37.35
CA GLU A 748 23.54 18.02 36.28
C GLU A 748 23.23 16.70 35.57
N GLY A 749 24.26 15.90 35.27
CA GLY A 749 24.10 14.58 34.68
C GLY A 749 23.43 13.54 35.60
N GLN A 750 23.25 13.82 36.90
CA GLN A 750 22.45 13.01 37.83
C GLN A 750 20.97 13.42 37.81
N TYR A 751 20.64 14.70 37.61
CA TYR A 751 19.26 15.17 37.49
C TYR A 751 18.48 14.44 36.38
N ASP A 752 19.12 14.28 35.22
CA ASP A 752 18.54 13.61 34.05
C ASP A 752 18.45 12.08 34.20
N GLN A 753 19.04 11.50 35.25
CA GLN A 753 18.94 10.06 35.58
C GLN A 753 17.83 9.75 36.58
N VAL A 754 17.33 10.76 37.31
CA VAL A 754 16.20 10.60 38.22
C VAL A 754 14.91 10.37 37.43
N LYS A 755 14.14 9.36 37.83
CA LYS A 755 12.85 9.04 37.20
C LYS A 755 11.73 9.85 37.85
N TRP A 756 11.68 11.14 37.52
CA TRP A 756 10.71 12.10 38.05
C TRP A 756 9.26 11.62 37.84
N LYS A 757 8.52 11.52 38.94
CA LYS A 757 7.06 11.32 38.99
C LYS A 757 6.33 12.67 39.10
N GLU A 758 6.90 13.59 39.87
CA GLU A 758 6.42 14.94 40.14
C GLU A 758 7.63 15.80 40.53
N GLN A 759 7.64 17.11 40.23
CA GLN A 759 8.73 17.99 40.67
C GLN A 759 8.50 18.45 42.12
N PRO A 760 9.49 18.34 43.01
CA PRO A 760 9.34 18.77 44.40
C PRO A 760 9.32 20.29 44.54
N THR A 761 8.38 20.80 45.34
CA THR A 761 8.30 22.23 45.67
C THR A 761 9.45 22.66 46.58
N GLY A 762 9.79 23.95 46.61
CA GLY A 762 10.85 24.48 47.49
C GLY A 762 10.66 24.15 48.97
N SER A 763 9.40 24.08 49.43
CA SER A 763 9.05 23.62 50.79
C SER A 763 9.34 22.14 51.01
N ALA A 764 9.14 21.28 50.00
CA ALA A 764 9.48 19.86 50.07
C ALA A 764 11.01 19.64 50.08
N ILE A 765 11.75 20.40 49.26
CA ILE A 765 13.23 20.36 49.23
C ILE A 765 13.81 20.84 50.58
N SER A 766 13.25 21.90 51.15
CA SER A 766 13.64 22.40 52.48
C SER A 766 13.33 21.37 53.58
N LEU A 767 12.16 20.72 53.52
CA LEU A 767 11.80 19.65 54.45
C LEU A 767 12.77 18.45 54.35
N LEU A 768 13.20 18.09 53.15
CA LEU A 768 14.21 17.05 52.92
C LEU A 768 15.60 17.44 53.46
N ARG A 769 16.04 18.68 53.23
CA ARG A 769 17.30 19.21 53.79
C ARG A 769 17.33 19.07 55.31
N ASP A 770 16.22 19.43 55.96
CA ASP A 770 16.11 19.50 57.42
C ASP A 770 15.75 18.13 58.03
N ASN A 771 15.33 17.15 57.22
CA ASN A 771 14.95 15.77 57.60
C ASN A 771 15.49 14.75 56.57
N PRO A 772 16.81 14.55 56.45
CA PRO A 772 17.40 13.68 55.41
C PRO A 772 17.03 12.19 55.59
N ASP A 773 16.56 11.79 56.78
CA ASP A 773 15.99 10.48 57.07
C ASP A 773 14.70 10.17 56.28
N LYS A 774 13.99 11.21 55.80
CA LYS A 774 12.77 11.08 54.98
C LYS A 774 13.02 10.91 53.48
N ALA A 775 14.27 10.71 53.06
CA ALA A 775 14.63 10.52 51.66
C ALA A 775 13.78 9.43 50.94
N GLY A 776 13.42 8.34 51.63
CA GLY A 776 12.59 7.28 51.07
C GLY A 776 11.13 7.69 50.79
N GLU A 777 10.54 8.58 51.59
CA GLU A 777 9.20 9.13 51.34
C GLU A 777 9.24 10.15 50.20
N PHE A 778 10.32 10.93 50.14
CA PHE A 778 10.57 11.90 49.07
C PHE A 778 10.74 11.21 47.70
N ASP A 779 11.52 10.14 47.61
CA ASP A 779 11.67 9.34 46.39
C ASP A 779 10.36 8.65 45.95
N GLN A 780 9.58 8.14 46.91
CA GLN A 780 8.28 7.55 46.61
C GLN A 780 7.35 8.55 45.91
N LYS A 781 7.31 9.81 46.40
CA LYS A 781 6.48 10.87 45.85
C LYS A 781 7.04 11.45 44.55
N PHE A 782 8.30 11.90 44.54
CA PHE A 782 8.86 12.74 43.47
C PHE A 782 9.64 11.96 42.40
N GLY A 783 10.11 10.75 42.69
CA GLY A 783 10.83 9.91 41.74
C GLY A 783 12.02 9.20 42.36
N ASP A 784 12.30 7.98 41.92
CA ASP A 784 13.38 7.17 42.49
C ASP A 784 14.74 7.86 42.20
N GLY A 785 15.51 8.19 43.25
CA GLY A 785 16.76 8.95 43.18
C GLY A 785 16.63 10.48 43.35
N ALA A 786 15.42 11.02 43.50
CA ALA A 786 15.19 12.46 43.65
C ALA A 786 15.84 13.04 44.92
N ALA A 787 15.76 12.32 46.03
CA ALA A 787 16.31 12.75 47.32
C ALA A 787 17.83 12.75 47.33
N ASP A 788 18.46 11.72 46.75
CA ASP A 788 19.92 11.62 46.63
C ASP A 788 20.48 12.76 45.77
N TYR A 789 19.79 13.12 44.67
CA TYR A 789 20.13 14.29 43.86
C TYR A 789 20.11 15.60 44.69
N TYR A 790 18.99 15.90 45.35
CA TYR A 790 18.86 17.18 46.08
C TYR A 790 19.79 17.27 47.30
N LEU A 791 19.97 16.18 48.06
CA LEU A 791 20.91 16.15 49.18
C LEU A 791 22.37 16.38 48.71
N ARG A 792 22.76 15.82 47.56
CA ARG A 792 24.09 16.08 46.97
C ARG A 792 24.23 17.50 46.42
N ALA A 793 23.17 18.07 45.84
CA ALA A 793 23.19 19.46 45.39
C ALA A 793 23.35 20.44 46.56
N ILE A 794 22.67 20.19 47.68
CA ILE A 794 22.81 20.95 48.93
C ILE A 794 24.23 20.84 49.49
N GLU A 795 24.77 19.62 49.56
CA GLU A 795 26.13 19.38 50.06
C GLU A 795 27.21 19.99 49.14
N ALA A 796 27.00 20.00 47.82
CA ALA A 796 27.89 20.67 46.88
C ALA A 796 27.86 22.20 47.05
N ALA A 797 26.67 22.80 47.17
CA ALA A 797 26.54 24.24 47.43
C ALA A 797 27.18 24.64 48.77
N ARG A 798 27.07 23.79 49.80
CA ARG A 798 27.78 23.97 51.07
C ARG A 798 29.30 23.94 50.88
N GLN A 799 29.84 22.95 50.18
CA GLN A 799 31.28 22.84 49.93
C GLN A 799 31.82 23.99 49.06
N GLU A 800 31.01 24.54 48.17
CA GLU A 800 31.34 25.75 47.38
C GLU A 800 31.41 26.99 48.28
N THR A 801 30.46 27.17 49.21
CA THR A 801 30.50 28.21 50.24
C THR A 801 31.71 28.06 51.16
N GLU A 802 32.02 26.85 51.64
CA GLU A 802 33.20 26.58 52.49
C GLU A 802 34.52 26.87 51.73
N ARG A 803 34.58 26.60 50.42
CA ARG A 803 35.72 26.99 49.58
C ARG A 803 35.82 28.49 49.37
N TYR A 804 34.71 29.18 49.16
CA TYR A 804 34.66 30.64 49.06
C TYR A 804 35.18 31.29 50.36
N GLN A 805 34.71 30.83 51.51
CA GLN A 805 35.22 31.23 52.83
C GLN A 805 36.74 31.02 52.95
N ALA A 806 37.24 29.84 52.55
CA ALA A 806 38.67 29.54 52.56
C ALA A 806 39.50 30.37 51.56
N THR A 807 38.90 30.82 50.45
CA THR A 807 39.55 31.75 49.49
C THR A 807 39.64 33.15 50.09
N LEU A 808 38.60 33.62 50.78
CA LEU A 808 38.60 34.88 51.52
C LEU A 808 39.65 34.87 52.64
N ASP A 809 39.69 33.81 53.46
CA ASP A 809 40.69 33.66 54.54
C ASP A 809 42.15 33.63 54.02
N ASN A 810 42.39 33.07 52.83
CA ASN A 810 43.70 33.10 52.16
C ASN A 810 44.11 34.50 51.66
N HIS A 811 43.13 35.38 51.44
CA HIS A 811 43.35 36.81 51.20
C HIS A 811 43.25 37.65 52.49
N GLY A 812 43.13 37.00 53.66
CA GLY A 812 43.02 37.67 54.95
C GLY A 812 41.65 38.29 55.24
N ILE A 813 40.64 38.05 54.40
CA ILE A 813 39.28 38.51 54.60
C ILE A 813 38.52 37.46 55.42
N THR A 814 38.05 37.83 56.61
CA THR A 814 37.18 36.98 57.44
C THR A 814 35.82 37.67 57.57
N ILE A 815 34.74 36.96 57.25
CA ILE A 815 33.36 37.45 57.35
C ILE A 815 32.70 36.84 58.58
N HIS A 816 32.13 37.68 59.45
CA HIS A 816 31.43 37.28 60.68
C HIS A 816 29.96 36.93 60.42
N GLU A 817 29.29 36.25 61.37
CA GLU A 817 27.88 35.81 61.24
C GLU A 817 26.87 36.97 61.07
N ASP A 818 27.25 38.21 61.41
CA ASP A 818 26.44 39.41 61.20
C ASP A 818 26.67 40.10 59.84
N GLY A 819 27.53 39.53 58.99
CA GLY A 819 27.90 40.07 57.68
C GLY A 819 28.97 41.16 57.70
N SER A 820 29.61 41.43 58.84
CA SER A 820 30.77 42.33 58.90
C SER A 820 32.05 41.64 58.41
N GLU A 821 32.91 42.40 57.70
CA GLU A 821 34.16 41.90 57.10
C GLU A 821 35.39 42.50 57.81
N ASP A 822 36.30 41.65 58.28
CA ASP A 822 37.63 42.04 58.77
C ASP A 822 38.71 41.66 57.74
N TYR A 823 39.68 42.55 57.51
CA TYR A 823 40.81 42.32 56.60
C TYR A 823 42.16 42.34 57.33
N ASP A 824 42.84 41.20 57.34
CA ASP A 824 44.19 41.00 57.89
C ASP A 824 45.25 40.98 56.75
N PRO A 825 45.90 42.11 56.45
CA PRO A 825 46.91 42.19 55.39
C PRO A 825 48.17 41.37 55.67
N ALA A 826 48.36 40.79 56.87
CA ALA A 826 49.47 39.88 57.13
C ALA A 826 49.22 38.46 56.58
N LYS A 827 47.98 38.14 56.18
CA LYS A 827 47.60 36.83 55.60
C LYS A 827 47.57 36.79 54.07
N ASP A 828 47.45 37.92 53.35
CA ASP A 828 47.42 37.97 51.87
C ASP A 828 48.77 37.54 51.25
N ARG A 829 48.95 36.23 51.05
CA ARG A 829 50.21 35.64 50.59
C ARG A 829 50.33 35.65 49.07
N ARG A 830 50.73 36.80 48.50
CA ARG A 830 51.16 36.90 47.09
C ARG A 830 52.68 36.87 46.93
N LYS A 831 53.24 35.76 46.42
CA LYS A 831 54.54 35.68 45.73
C LYS A 831 54.55 34.58 44.69
#